data_AF-A0A8J3VAF3-F1
#
_entry.id   AF-A0A8J3VAF3-F1
#
_cell.length_a   1.000
_cell.length_b   1.000
_cell.length_c   1.000
_cell.angle_alpha   90.00
_cell.angle_beta   90.00
_cell.angle_gamma   90.00
#
_symmetry.space_group_name_H-M   'P 1'
#
loop_
_entity.id
_entity.type
_entity.pdbx_description
1 polymer ?
#
loop_
_entity_poly.entity_id
_entity_poly.type
_entity_poly.pdbx_seq_one_letter_code
_entity_poly.pdbx_strand_id
1 'polypeptide(L)'
;METSGRAHHTRDPYVGLRPFLREDSHLFFGRDRERHELSDLWQANRLTILHGASGVGKSSLIHAGVLPLLDPNKTDVLPVGRLSRGMTVPTAVLPDGGNPHVFALLSSWAPFTPPTQIAGITITEFLRRSPAKTDPYGDPLLTMLVIDQVEDLFADFGRRRHHCEGFLAQLAAALDSHPHARLLVAVSDDHLASVLKYGDRLAAIGHGRFAVGALTVTAALDACRRPLEETERSFAPGAAEALVDDLRTVRLGRPVSQKVVEIRDTVEPVQLQVVCAELWRSLPDDHDVITIDDVRASNVDRTLADYCDQMIDEVAGDHFNGETEKLRLRLRQIFINDLGTREIVYRGMTETSGLPNAVIRALADRHILRIEEDPVGGWVELSHDRLIQPLLRGGPIKRGDERSDPTEYLRAAELAMSEGQFGLAAKHAEEALRHIGTDTRLQGEIESFLGNIYDLAGNARESISHYRSAVQLFASLRGTDGAIAALLTAIARLCMRQGDLATALSELRAAVRQNPADLGVQTTLAWALWHSGRANAALDVLGNALNLEGNTAEALRARGEMYADLGEAGKAIQDLERVLPHHLPSTRAAYALALAMNGDVSEAMRLVPPTDREQDPAVLLRVARVLKSDGQHEKAAQLASRARRSTAQPGLPPHVAKVANQLSL
;
A
#
# COMPACT_ATOMS: atom_id res chain seq x y z
N MET A 1 -3.44 26.90 47.81
CA MET A 1 -4.41 25.79 47.69
C MET A 1 -4.38 25.39 46.23
N GLU A 2 -3.53 24.42 45.93
CA GLU A 2 -3.38 23.81 44.61
C GLU A 2 -4.45 22.72 44.45
N THR A 3 -5.19 22.75 43.36
CA THR A 3 -5.94 21.59 42.87
C THR A 3 -5.42 21.25 41.49
N SER A 4 -4.41 20.38 41.47
CA SER A 4 -3.94 19.66 40.29
C SER A 4 -5.02 18.65 39.90
N GLY A 5 -5.75 18.91 38.82
CA GLY A 5 -6.58 17.92 38.16
C GLY A 5 -5.69 16.94 37.40
N ARG A 6 -5.52 15.73 37.92
CA ARG A 6 -4.88 14.61 37.21
C ARG A 6 -5.76 14.21 36.03
N ALA A 7 -5.29 14.43 34.81
CA ALA A 7 -5.76 13.70 33.65
C ALA A 7 -5.11 12.30 33.67
N HIS A 8 -5.81 11.30 34.20
CA HIS A 8 -5.49 9.90 33.91
C HIS A 8 -6.13 9.54 32.58
N HIS A 9 -5.34 9.58 31.50
CA HIS A 9 -5.65 8.79 30.31
C HIS A 9 -5.37 7.32 30.67
N THR A 10 -6.36 6.62 31.21
CA THR A 10 -6.29 5.16 31.34
C THR A 10 -6.30 4.60 29.92
N ARG A 11 -5.17 4.03 29.47
CA ARG A 11 -5.10 3.37 28.14
C ARG A 11 -5.97 2.11 28.19
N ASP A 12 -6.86 1.95 27.22
CA ASP A 12 -7.69 0.74 27.10
C ASP A 12 -6.80 -0.51 26.94
N PRO A 13 -6.95 -1.55 27.79
CA PRO A 13 -6.08 -2.75 27.76
C PRO A 13 -6.37 -3.68 26.57
N TYR A 14 -7.52 -3.50 25.90
CA TYR A 14 -7.93 -4.27 24.73
C TYR A 14 -8.09 -3.35 23.53
N VAL A 15 -7.49 -3.73 22.40
CA VAL A 15 -7.40 -2.87 21.21
C VAL A 15 -8.60 -3.02 20.27
N GLY A 16 -9.45 -4.03 20.50
CA GLY A 16 -10.60 -4.32 19.63
C GLY A 16 -10.16 -4.81 18.25
N LEU A 17 -10.62 -4.13 17.19
CA LEU A 17 -10.40 -4.54 15.80
C LEU A 17 -9.07 -4.09 15.21
N ARG A 18 -8.44 -3.05 15.78
CA ARG A 18 -7.15 -2.59 15.25
C ARG A 18 -6.07 -3.63 15.56
N PRO A 19 -5.07 -3.83 14.68
CA PRO A 19 -3.92 -4.63 15.04
C PRO A 19 -3.16 -3.97 16.19
N PHE A 20 -2.59 -4.78 17.09
CA PHE A 20 -1.58 -4.33 18.04
C PHE A 20 -0.36 -3.76 17.29
N LEU A 21 0.10 -2.58 17.73
CA LEU A 21 1.27 -1.88 17.21
C LEU A 21 2.49 -2.12 18.11
N ARG A 22 3.66 -1.63 17.69
CA ARG A 22 4.92 -1.77 18.45
C ARG A 22 4.82 -1.24 19.87
N GLU A 23 4.08 -0.15 20.06
CA GLU A 23 3.83 0.47 21.37
C GLU A 23 2.92 -0.38 22.27
N ASP A 24 2.06 -1.21 21.71
CA ASP A 24 1.17 -2.11 22.44
C ASP A 24 1.84 -3.45 22.79
N SER A 25 3.16 -3.58 22.60
CA SER A 25 3.87 -4.85 22.87
C SER A 25 3.71 -5.35 24.30
N HIS A 26 3.53 -4.43 25.25
CA HIS A 26 3.24 -4.73 26.66
C HIS A 26 1.83 -5.30 26.90
N LEU A 27 0.91 -5.16 25.95
CA LEU A 27 -0.46 -5.72 26.00
C LEU A 27 -0.61 -6.98 25.13
N PHE A 28 0.43 -7.37 24.38
CA PHE A 28 0.37 -8.45 23.40
C PHE A 28 0.77 -9.81 24.01
N PHE A 29 -0.22 -10.56 24.50
CA PHE A 29 -0.02 -11.85 25.17
C PHE A 29 -0.62 -13.04 24.42
N GLY A 30 -0.30 -14.26 24.89
CA GLY A 30 -0.80 -15.52 24.31
C GLY A 30 -0.08 -15.99 23.05
N ARG A 31 0.94 -15.25 22.57
CA ARG A 31 1.72 -15.55 21.35
C ARG A 31 3.22 -15.62 21.60
N ASP A 32 3.61 -15.88 22.84
CA ASP A 32 5.01 -15.86 23.27
C ASP A 32 5.87 -16.84 22.47
N ARG A 33 5.36 -18.03 22.19
CA ARG A 33 6.06 -19.04 21.39
C ARG A 33 6.21 -18.58 19.94
N GLU A 34 5.11 -18.15 19.33
CA GLU A 34 5.07 -17.78 17.92
C GLU A 34 5.97 -16.59 17.59
N ARG A 35 6.05 -15.58 18.48
CA ARG A 35 6.94 -14.42 18.23
C ARG A 35 8.42 -14.79 18.23
N HIS A 36 8.84 -15.75 19.06
CA HIS A 36 10.22 -16.22 19.08
C HIS A 36 10.51 -17.14 17.89
N GLU A 37 9.64 -18.12 17.61
CA GLU A 37 9.82 -19.02 16.47
C GLU A 37 9.85 -18.27 15.14
N LEU A 38 8.99 -17.26 14.96
CA LEU A 38 8.99 -16.43 13.76
C LEU A 38 10.26 -15.56 13.65
N SER A 39 10.75 -15.03 14.77
CA SER A 39 12.00 -14.27 14.80
C SER A 39 13.21 -15.14 14.43
N ASP A 40 13.28 -16.37 14.98
CA ASP A 40 14.33 -17.34 14.66
C ASP A 40 14.25 -17.79 13.20
N LEU A 41 13.05 -18.04 12.69
CA LEU A 41 12.83 -18.42 11.29
C LEU A 41 13.24 -17.31 10.33
N TRP A 42 12.87 -16.05 10.63
CA TRP A 42 13.34 -14.89 9.87
C TRP A 42 14.87 -14.76 9.92
N GLN A 43 15.49 -15.04 11.07
CA GLN A 43 16.94 -15.04 11.20
C GLN A 43 17.64 -16.21 10.50
N ALA A 44 16.95 -17.29 10.18
CA ALA A 44 17.54 -18.44 9.51
C ALA A 44 17.42 -18.38 7.98
N ASN A 45 16.44 -17.64 7.45
CA ASN A 45 16.05 -17.69 6.03
C ASN A 45 16.16 -16.35 5.32
N ARG A 46 16.51 -16.35 4.02
CA ARG A 46 16.48 -15.12 3.21
C ARG A 46 15.05 -14.62 2.96
N LEU A 47 14.10 -15.56 2.85
CA LEU A 47 12.68 -15.30 2.71
C LEU A 47 11.92 -16.09 3.78
N THR A 48 11.08 -15.39 4.54
CA THR A 48 10.13 -15.99 5.47
C THR A 48 8.72 -15.57 5.08
N ILE A 49 7.82 -16.54 4.93
CA ILE A 49 6.42 -16.34 4.57
C ILE A 49 5.58 -16.62 5.81
N LEU A 50 5.02 -15.55 6.38
CA LEU A 50 4.02 -15.60 7.43
C LEU A 50 2.64 -15.74 6.79
N HIS A 51 1.91 -16.80 7.10
CA HIS A 51 0.56 -17.00 6.57
C HIS A 51 -0.43 -17.43 7.65
N GLY A 52 -1.71 -17.28 7.34
CA GLY A 52 -2.81 -17.62 8.23
C GLY A 52 -4.11 -16.95 7.77
N ALA A 53 -5.25 -17.45 8.26
CA ALA A 53 -6.56 -16.89 7.96
C ALA A 53 -6.68 -15.39 8.29
N SER A 54 -7.66 -14.71 7.70
CA SER A 54 -7.95 -13.31 8.06
C SER A 54 -8.34 -13.21 9.54
N GLY A 55 -7.85 -12.20 10.26
CA GLY A 55 -8.19 -11.97 11.68
C GLY A 55 -7.41 -12.80 12.71
N VAL A 56 -6.50 -13.69 12.31
CA VAL A 56 -5.68 -14.48 13.27
C VAL A 56 -4.56 -13.70 13.96
N GLY A 57 -4.38 -12.42 13.61
CA GLY A 57 -3.41 -11.52 14.23
C GLY A 57 -2.03 -11.47 13.56
N LYS A 58 -1.91 -11.74 12.25
CA LYS A 58 -0.63 -11.69 11.50
C LYS A 58 0.10 -10.35 11.67
N SER A 59 -0.59 -9.24 11.40
CA SER A 59 -0.03 -7.89 11.54
C SER A 59 0.35 -7.58 12.99
N SER A 60 -0.47 -8.01 13.96
CA SER A 60 -0.16 -7.87 15.40
C SER A 60 1.08 -8.65 15.81
N LEU A 61 1.25 -9.87 15.30
CA LEU A 61 2.43 -10.70 15.55
C LEU A 61 3.70 -10.03 15.01
N ILE A 62 3.64 -9.39 13.84
CA ILE A 62 4.75 -8.61 13.30
C ILE A 62 5.04 -7.40 14.20
N HIS A 63 4.04 -6.52 14.35
CA HIS A 63 4.25 -5.20 14.94
C HIS A 63 4.51 -5.24 16.46
N ALA A 64 3.73 -6.00 17.21
CA ALA A 64 3.78 -6.06 18.67
C ALA A 64 4.54 -7.30 19.20
N GLY A 65 4.71 -8.32 18.36
CA GLY A 65 5.42 -9.55 18.70
C GLY A 65 6.90 -9.51 18.29
N VAL A 66 7.19 -9.54 16.99
CA VAL A 66 8.54 -9.75 16.45
C VAL A 66 9.39 -8.48 16.49
N LEU A 67 8.89 -7.35 15.97
CA LEU A 67 9.70 -6.12 15.89
C LEU A 67 10.25 -5.63 17.25
N PRO A 68 9.51 -5.74 18.38
CA PRO A 68 10.03 -5.40 19.71
C PRO A 68 11.12 -6.34 20.22
N LEU A 69 11.16 -7.60 19.77
CA LEU A 69 12.16 -8.59 20.20
C LEU A 69 13.55 -8.36 19.57
N LEU A 70 13.63 -7.60 18.49
CA LEU A 70 14.88 -7.37 17.76
C LEU A 70 15.74 -6.31 18.45
N ASP A 71 16.99 -6.64 18.70
CA ASP A 71 17.98 -5.73 19.28
C ASP A 71 18.39 -4.68 18.24
N PRO A 72 18.09 -3.38 18.47
CA PRO A 72 18.41 -2.31 17.51
C PRO A 72 19.92 -2.13 17.28
N ASN A 73 20.78 -2.66 18.16
CA ASN A 73 22.23 -2.63 17.99
C ASN A 73 22.78 -3.81 17.16
N LYS A 74 21.96 -4.83 16.92
CA LYS A 74 22.37 -6.06 16.19
C LYS A 74 21.55 -6.31 14.94
N THR A 75 20.47 -5.57 14.74
CA THR A 75 19.59 -5.72 13.59
C THR A 75 19.21 -4.36 13.05
N ASP A 76 19.40 -4.19 11.76
CA ASP A 76 18.87 -3.04 11.04
C ASP A 76 17.44 -3.34 10.61
N VAL A 77 16.48 -2.56 11.09
CA VAL A 77 15.06 -2.81 10.85
C VAL A 77 14.48 -1.64 10.07
N LEU A 78 14.03 -1.92 8.84
CA LEU A 78 13.26 -0.94 8.08
C LEU A 78 11.81 -0.92 8.60
N PRO A 79 11.09 0.20 8.46
CA PRO A 79 9.66 0.25 8.71
C PRO A 79 8.89 -0.85 7.94
N VAL A 80 7.71 -1.23 8.42
CA VAL A 80 6.87 -2.24 7.75
C VAL A 80 6.36 -1.69 6.42
N GLY A 81 6.63 -2.42 5.34
CA GLY A 81 6.22 -2.07 3.98
C GLY A 81 4.76 -2.43 3.69
N ARG A 82 4.06 -1.54 2.99
CA ARG A 82 2.73 -1.77 2.38
C ARG A 82 2.84 -1.58 0.87
N LEU A 83 2.06 -2.36 0.11
CA LEU A 83 2.05 -2.30 -1.36
C LEU A 83 0.89 -1.46 -1.93
N SER A 84 -0.07 -1.12 -1.09
CA SER A 84 -1.12 -0.14 -1.34
C SER A 84 -0.76 1.20 -0.71
N ARG A 85 -1.10 2.31 -1.39
CA ARG A 85 -0.78 3.65 -0.92
C ARG A 85 -1.80 4.11 0.12
N GLY A 86 -1.31 4.61 1.24
CA GLY A 86 -2.05 5.53 2.09
C GLY A 86 -2.11 6.95 1.52
N MET A 87 -2.94 7.78 2.14
CA MET A 87 -3.46 9.08 1.69
C MET A 87 -2.48 10.17 1.19
N THR A 88 -1.20 10.12 1.54
CA THR A 88 -0.42 11.36 1.69
C THR A 88 0.38 11.80 0.45
N VAL A 89 0.55 10.94 -0.56
CA VAL A 89 1.49 11.22 -1.67
C VAL A 89 0.81 11.23 -3.04
N PRO A 90 0.92 12.33 -3.79
CA PRO A 90 0.39 12.44 -5.15
C PRO A 90 0.87 11.32 -6.10
N THR A 91 -0.03 10.57 -6.72
CA THR A 91 0.27 9.52 -7.72
C THR A 91 0.92 10.10 -8.96
N ALA A 92 0.53 11.31 -9.35
CA ALA A 92 1.09 12.00 -10.51
C ALA A 92 2.57 12.39 -10.36
N VAL A 93 3.18 12.24 -9.16
CA VAL A 93 4.63 12.40 -8.94
C VAL A 93 5.42 11.17 -9.40
N LEU A 94 4.77 10.06 -9.76
CA LEU A 94 5.46 8.95 -10.42
C LEU A 94 5.88 9.34 -11.84
N PRO A 95 7.13 9.05 -12.26
CA PRO A 95 7.51 9.18 -13.66
C PRO A 95 6.79 8.15 -14.52
N ASP A 96 6.66 8.43 -15.81
CA ASP A 96 6.03 7.51 -16.76
C ASP A 96 6.76 6.15 -16.77
N GLY A 97 5.98 5.06 -16.66
CA GLY A 97 6.51 3.70 -16.51
C GLY A 97 7.00 3.33 -15.11
N GLY A 98 6.89 4.23 -14.13
CA GLY A 98 7.17 3.96 -12.72
C GLY A 98 6.21 2.93 -12.12
N ASN A 99 6.74 1.98 -11.36
CA ASN A 99 5.93 0.94 -10.73
C ASN A 99 5.27 1.46 -9.43
N PRO A 100 3.94 1.52 -9.34
CA PRO A 100 3.25 2.06 -8.17
C PRO A 100 3.49 1.24 -6.89
N HIS A 101 3.67 -0.08 -6.99
CA HIS A 101 3.95 -0.94 -5.84
C HIS A 101 5.36 -0.73 -5.31
N VAL A 102 6.35 -0.54 -6.20
CA VAL A 102 7.72 -0.18 -5.80
C VAL A 102 7.69 1.12 -5.02
N PHE A 103 7.01 2.13 -5.56
CA PHE A 103 6.93 3.42 -4.89
C PHE A 103 6.21 3.36 -3.54
N ALA A 104 5.08 2.63 -3.45
CA ALA A 104 4.36 2.46 -2.19
C ALA A 104 5.23 1.78 -1.13
N LEU A 105 5.95 0.73 -1.53
CA LEU A 105 6.90 0.03 -0.66
C LEU A 105 8.01 0.97 -0.16
N LEU A 106 8.67 1.68 -1.07
CA LEU A 106 9.78 2.57 -0.72
C LEU A 106 9.31 3.76 0.13
N SER A 107 8.12 4.28 -0.12
CA SER A 107 7.50 5.32 0.71
C SER A 107 7.21 4.81 2.12
N SER A 108 6.78 3.55 2.24
CA SER A 108 6.57 2.90 3.54
C SER A 108 7.89 2.69 4.30
N TRP A 109 8.95 2.28 3.59
CA TRP A 109 10.28 2.06 4.17
C TRP A 109 11.05 3.34 4.50
N ALA A 110 10.72 4.46 3.86
CA ALA A 110 11.34 5.76 4.10
C ALA A 110 10.29 6.87 4.31
N PRO A 111 9.51 6.80 5.41
CA PRO A 111 8.38 7.71 5.64
C PRO A 111 8.79 9.18 5.79
N PHE A 112 10.07 9.46 6.07
CA PHE A 112 10.61 10.81 6.21
C PHE A 112 11.32 11.33 4.94
N THR A 113 11.40 10.52 3.87
CA THR A 113 12.03 10.92 2.62
C THR A 113 11.00 11.58 1.71
N PRO A 114 11.30 12.76 1.11
CA PRO A 114 10.37 13.41 0.18
C PRO A 114 9.98 12.46 -0.96
N PRO A 115 8.68 12.35 -1.31
CA PRO A 115 8.26 11.36 -2.30
C PRO A 115 8.82 11.59 -3.71
N THR A 116 9.15 12.84 -4.03
CA THR A 116 9.89 13.25 -5.24
C THR A 116 11.27 12.61 -5.35
N GLN A 117 11.94 12.29 -4.25
CA GLN A 117 13.24 11.59 -4.24
C GLN A 117 13.08 10.06 -4.33
N ILE A 118 11.91 9.55 -3.96
CA ILE A 118 11.53 8.12 -4.06
C ILE A 118 10.93 7.81 -5.45
N ALA A 119 10.44 8.81 -6.15
CA ALA A 119 9.86 8.66 -7.46
C ALA A 119 10.90 8.12 -8.47
N GLY A 120 10.60 6.98 -9.09
CA GLY A 120 11.44 6.43 -10.17
C GLY A 120 12.71 5.70 -9.74
N ILE A 121 13.03 5.62 -8.44
CA ILE A 121 14.12 4.74 -7.96
C ILE A 121 13.66 3.28 -7.85
N THR A 122 14.59 2.35 -8.05
CA THR A 122 14.33 0.91 -7.89
C THR A 122 14.56 0.46 -6.45
N ILE A 123 14.04 -0.72 -6.09
CA ILE A 123 14.28 -1.31 -4.75
C ILE A 123 15.78 -1.50 -4.49
N THR A 124 16.51 -2.00 -5.49
CA THR A 124 17.97 -2.21 -5.39
C THR A 124 18.73 -0.91 -5.15
N GLU A 125 18.36 0.16 -5.86
CA GLU A 125 19.00 1.46 -5.71
C GLU A 125 18.69 2.09 -4.35
N PHE A 126 17.45 1.94 -3.87
CA PHE A 126 17.06 2.39 -2.54
C PHE A 126 17.93 1.75 -1.44
N LEU A 127 18.04 0.42 -1.45
CA LEU A 127 18.84 -0.30 -0.46
C LEU A 127 20.33 0.05 -0.55
N ARG A 128 20.85 0.34 -1.75
CA ARG A 128 22.24 0.80 -1.93
C ARG A 128 22.49 2.17 -1.31
N ARG A 129 21.49 3.07 -1.35
CA ARG A 129 21.57 4.40 -0.75
C ARG A 129 21.44 4.38 0.78
N SER A 130 20.79 3.36 1.33
CA SER A 130 20.72 3.14 2.76
C SER A 130 22.02 2.49 3.25
N PRO A 131 22.89 3.21 3.99
CA PRO A 131 24.13 2.62 4.48
C PRO A 131 23.80 1.45 5.41
N ALA A 132 24.31 0.26 5.10
CA ALA A 132 24.15 -0.89 5.96
C ALA A 132 24.75 -0.58 7.33
N LYS A 133 23.95 -0.76 8.39
CA LYS A 133 24.49 -0.65 9.76
C LYS A 133 25.54 -1.73 9.96
N THR A 134 26.61 -1.35 10.61
CA THR A 134 27.69 -2.26 11.02
C THR A 134 27.71 -2.37 12.53
N ASP A 135 28.18 -3.51 13.01
CA ASP A 135 28.48 -3.70 14.42
C ASP A 135 29.75 -2.90 14.81
N PRO A 136 30.13 -2.86 16.10
CA PRO A 136 31.34 -2.17 16.55
C PRO A 136 32.66 -2.68 15.94
N TYR A 137 32.67 -3.85 15.31
CA TYR A 137 33.82 -4.47 14.65
C TYR A 137 33.86 -4.20 13.14
N GLY A 138 32.82 -3.56 12.59
CA GLY A 138 32.70 -3.22 11.18
C GLY A 138 31.99 -4.30 10.35
N ASP A 139 31.43 -5.34 10.97
CA ASP A 139 30.69 -6.38 10.28
C ASP A 139 29.25 -5.91 10.00
N PRO A 140 28.71 -6.12 8.78
CA PRO A 140 27.36 -5.71 8.42
C PRO A 140 26.30 -6.46 9.24
N LEU A 141 25.39 -5.71 9.85
CA LEU A 141 24.24 -6.23 10.56
C LEU A 141 23.23 -6.85 9.58
N LEU A 142 22.39 -7.74 10.10
CA LEU A 142 21.26 -8.27 9.36
C LEU A 142 20.20 -7.19 9.17
N THR A 143 19.67 -7.08 7.96
CA THR A 143 18.64 -6.11 7.62
C THR A 143 17.28 -6.79 7.50
N MET A 144 16.34 -6.43 8.36
CA MET A 144 14.95 -6.87 8.28
C MET A 144 14.15 -6.01 7.31
N LEU A 145 13.67 -6.66 6.25
CA LEU A 145 12.70 -6.11 5.32
C LEU A 145 11.36 -6.77 5.61
N VAL A 146 10.29 -5.98 5.80
CA VAL A 146 8.95 -6.52 6.02
C VAL A 146 8.00 -5.97 4.97
N ILE A 147 7.17 -6.86 4.40
CA ILE A 147 6.03 -6.51 3.55
C ILE A 147 4.80 -7.19 4.15
N ASP A 148 3.89 -6.40 4.70
CA ASP A 148 2.63 -6.91 5.25
C ASP A 148 1.50 -6.69 4.22
N GLN A 149 0.51 -7.59 4.22
CA GLN A 149 -0.56 -7.67 3.21
C GLN A 149 -0.04 -7.71 1.76
N VAL A 150 0.78 -8.71 1.43
CA VAL A 150 1.28 -8.87 0.05
C VAL A 150 0.16 -9.22 -0.94
N GLU A 151 -0.97 -9.72 -0.46
CA GLU A 151 -2.21 -9.95 -1.22
C GLU A 151 -2.66 -8.73 -2.05
N ASP A 152 -2.32 -7.51 -1.61
CA ASP A 152 -2.54 -6.26 -2.37
C ASP A 152 -1.87 -6.26 -3.75
N LEU A 153 -0.73 -6.95 -3.87
CA LEU A 153 -0.06 -7.15 -5.16
C LEU A 153 -0.92 -8.00 -6.10
N PHE A 154 -1.69 -8.93 -5.54
CA PHE A 154 -2.44 -9.93 -6.28
C PHE A 154 -3.87 -9.49 -6.62
N ALA A 155 -4.41 -8.51 -5.89
CA ALA A 155 -5.80 -8.04 -6.00
C ALA A 155 -6.22 -7.50 -7.39
N ASP A 156 -5.29 -6.92 -8.17
CA ASP A 156 -5.53 -6.32 -9.52
C ASP A 156 -4.73 -7.01 -10.65
N PHE A 157 -4.48 -8.32 -10.52
CA PHE A 157 -3.67 -9.10 -11.49
C PHE A 157 -4.16 -9.00 -12.94
N GLY A 158 -5.43 -8.68 -13.17
CA GLY A 158 -6.01 -8.54 -14.51
C GLY A 158 -5.49 -7.32 -15.28
N ARG A 159 -5.41 -6.14 -14.65
CA ARG A 159 -5.06 -4.88 -15.34
C ARG A 159 -3.58 -4.51 -15.19
N ARG A 160 -2.90 -4.97 -14.12
CA ARG A 160 -1.56 -4.51 -13.72
C ARG A 160 -0.50 -5.62 -13.62
N ARG A 161 -0.70 -6.75 -14.31
CA ARG A 161 0.25 -7.88 -14.30
C ARG A 161 1.70 -7.50 -14.56
N HIS A 162 1.95 -6.59 -15.50
CA HIS A 162 3.29 -6.11 -15.84
C HIS A 162 3.97 -5.37 -14.66
N HIS A 163 3.21 -4.61 -13.88
CA HIS A 163 3.72 -4.00 -12.65
C HIS A 163 4.00 -5.05 -11.58
N CYS A 164 3.17 -6.09 -11.45
CA CYS A 164 3.42 -7.18 -10.51
C CYS A 164 4.72 -7.92 -10.83
N GLU A 165 4.89 -8.33 -12.10
CA GLU A 165 6.09 -9.02 -12.57
C GLU A 165 7.34 -8.12 -12.45
N GLY A 166 7.23 -6.84 -12.81
CA GLY A 166 8.30 -5.87 -12.66
C GLY A 166 8.70 -5.60 -11.20
N PHE A 167 7.71 -5.57 -10.29
CA PHE A 167 7.95 -5.42 -8.85
C PHE A 167 8.72 -6.61 -8.29
N LEU A 168 8.25 -7.84 -8.57
CA LEU A 168 8.89 -9.07 -8.11
C LEU A 168 10.31 -9.21 -8.64
N ALA A 169 10.55 -8.84 -9.90
CA ALA A 169 11.88 -8.84 -10.49
C ALA A 169 12.84 -7.87 -9.79
N GLN A 170 12.38 -6.67 -9.44
CA GLN A 170 13.19 -5.72 -8.67
C GLN A 170 13.46 -6.21 -7.24
N LEU A 171 12.46 -6.83 -6.59
CA LEU A 171 12.61 -7.34 -5.23
C LEU A 171 13.62 -8.49 -5.19
N ALA A 172 13.57 -9.43 -6.14
CA ALA A 172 14.57 -10.49 -6.29
C ALA A 172 15.98 -9.92 -6.51
N ALA A 173 16.13 -9.00 -7.48
CA ALA A 173 17.43 -8.37 -7.75
C ALA A 173 17.99 -7.60 -6.54
N ALA A 174 17.11 -6.99 -5.74
CA ALA A 174 17.50 -6.30 -4.51
C ALA A 174 18.01 -7.28 -3.44
N LEU A 175 17.34 -8.41 -3.22
CA LEU A 175 17.77 -9.45 -2.28
C LEU A 175 19.08 -10.11 -2.72
N ASP A 176 19.26 -10.37 -4.03
CA ASP A 176 20.51 -10.91 -4.57
C ASP A 176 21.70 -9.96 -4.38
N SER A 177 21.46 -8.65 -4.52
CA SER A 177 22.51 -7.62 -4.38
C SER A 177 22.85 -7.29 -2.91
N HIS A 178 22.01 -7.69 -1.95
CA HIS A 178 22.17 -7.36 -0.53
C HIS A 178 22.16 -8.64 0.32
N PRO A 179 23.32 -9.31 0.51
CA PRO A 179 23.38 -10.63 1.12
C PRO A 179 23.01 -10.68 2.61
N HIS A 180 22.93 -9.54 3.30
CA HIS A 180 22.49 -9.44 4.70
C HIS A 180 21.01 -9.08 4.85
N ALA A 181 20.32 -8.77 3.74
CA ALA A 181 18.89 -8.51 3.75
C ALA A 181 18.09 -9.80 3.86
N ARG A 182 17.10 -9.81 4.75
CA ARG A 182 16.16 -10.91 4.95
C ARG A 182 14.73 -10.39 4.93
N LEU A 183 13.92 -10.97 4.06
CA LEU A 183 12.56 -10.54 3.78
C LEU A 183 11.55 -11.39 4.57
N LEU A 184 10.68 -10.72 5.34
CA LEU A 184 9.47 -11.28 5.90
C LEU A 184 8.26 -10.78 5.10
N VAL A 185 7.47 -11.70 4.58
CA VAL A 185 6.22 -11.38 3.86
C VAL A 185 5.04 -11.97 4.61
N ALA A 186 4.02 -11.16 4.89
CA ALA A 186 2.75 -11.66 5.42
C ALA A 186 1.69 -11.76 4.33
N VAL A 187 0.96 -12.88 4.34
CA VAL A 187 -0.08 -13.19 3.35
C VAL A 187 -1.26 -13.92 4.01
N SER A 188 -2.48 -13.79 3.47
CA SER A 188 -3.58 -14.69 3.85
C SER A 188 -3.35 -16.12 3.33
N ASP A 189 -3.97 -17.13 3.97
CA ASP A 189 -3.90 -18.52 3.49
C ASP A 189 -4.41 -18.65 2.04
N ASP A 190 -5.42 -17.85 1.67
CA ASP A 190 -6.03 -17.87 0.34
C ASP A 190 -5.08 -17.37 -0.76
N HIS A 191 -4.15 -16.47 -0.41
CA HIS A 191 -3.16 -15.91 -1.35
C HIS A 191 -1.79 -16.58 -1.25
N LEU A 192 -1.62 -17.57 -0.35
CA LEU A 192 -0.34 -18.25 -0.15
C LEU A 192 0.17 -18.91 -1.44
N ALA A 193 -0.70 -19.61 -2.17
CA ALA A 193 -0.33 -20.27 -3.43
C ALA A 193 0.23 -19.28 -4.47
N SER A 194 -0.35 -18.08 -4.52
CA SER A 194 0.10 -17.00 -5.40
C SER A 194 1.51 -16.53 -5.06
N VAL A 195 1.83 -16.38 -3.77
CA VAL A 195 3.19 -16.04 -3.31
C VAL A 195 4.17 -17.19 -3.60
N LEU A 196 3.78 -18.43 -3.32
CA LEU A 196 4.64 -19.61 -3.51
C LEU A 196 5.07 -19.80 -4.96
N LYS A 197 4.21 -19.47 -5.93
CA LYS A 197 4.54 -19.49 -7.36
C LYS A 197 5.77 -18.62 -7.70
N TYR A 198 6.03 -17.59 -6.92
CA TYR A 198 7.17 -16.69 -7.08
C TYR A 198 8.24 -16.85 -5.99
N GLY A 199 8.02 -17.73 -5.01
CA GLY A 199 8.96 -17.98 -3.92
C GLY A 199 10.35 -18.37 -4.43
N ASP A 200 10.42 -19.29 -5.40
CA ASP A 200 11.67 -19.74 -6.01
C ASP A 200 12.41 -18.62 -6.78
N ARG A 201 11.69 -17.59 -7.23
CA ARG A 201 12.28 -16.40 -7.88
C ARG A 201 12.82 -15.39 -6.87
N LEU A 202 12.23 -15.32 -5.68
CA LEU A 202 12.63 -14.38 -4.61
C LEU A 202 13.74 -14.95 -3.73
N ALA A 203 13.76 -16.28 -3.56
CA ALA A 203 14.82 -16.99 -2.87
C ALA A 203 15.06 -18.34 -3.56
N ALA A 204 16.16 -18.44 -4.31
CA ALA A 204 16.54 -19.69 -5.00
C ALA A 204 16.87 -20.84 -4.04
N ILE A 205 17.17 -20.54 -2.76
CA ILE A 205 17.51 -21.52 -1.72
C ILE A 205 16.61 -21.26 -0.51
N GLY A 206 15.50 -21.99 -0.42
CA GLY A 206 14.67 -22.15 0.78
C GLY A 206 13.94 -20.90 1.28
N HIS A 207 12.61 -20.95 1.32
CA HIS A 207 11.79 -20.04 2.11
C HIS A 207 11.32 -20.73 3.39
N GLY A 208 11.47 -20.05 4.52
CA GLY A 208 10.81 -20.43 5.77
C GLY A 208 9.31 -20.16 5.67
N ARG A 209 8.47 -21.05 6.18
CA ARG A 209 7.02 -20.82 6.29
C ARG A 209 6.60 -20.89 7.74
N PHE A 210 5.78 -19.94 8.15
CA PHE A 210 5.21 -19.89 9.49
C PHE A 210 3.70 -19.69 9.39
N ALA A 211 2.94 -20.66 9.89
CA ALA A 211 1.49 -20.62 9.92
C ALA A 211 1.02 -20.07 11.27
N VAL A 212 0.18 -19.04 11.27
CA VAL A 212 -0.50 -18.53 12.45
C VAL A 212 -1.94 -19.01 12.44
N GLY A 213 -2.29 -19.84 13.41
CA GLY A 213 -3.67 -20.27 13.64
C GLY A 213 -4.37 -19.44 14.70
N ALA A 214 -5.62 -19.78 15.02
CA ALA A 214 -6.36 -19.24 16.17
C ALA A 214 -5.63 -19.50 17.52
N LEU A 215 -6.05 -18.83 18.59
CA LEU A 215 -5.44 -18.99 19.92
C LEU A 215 -5.84 -20.33 20.54
N THR A 216 -4.89 -21.01 21.17
CA THR A 216 -5.21 -22.10 22.10
C THR A 216 -5.96 -21.56 23.32
N VAL A 217 -6.64 -22.43 24.07
CA VAL A 217 -7.35 -22.01 25.30
C VAL A 217 -6.42 -21.30 26.28
N THR A 218 -5.22 -21.83 26.51
CA THR A 218 -4.23 -21.22 27.40
C THR A 218 -3.76 -19.86 26.87
N ALA A 219 -3.49 -19.75 25.58
CA ALA A 219 -3.11 -18.51 24.94
C ALA A 219 -4.22 -17.44 25.00
N ALA A 220 -5.48 -17.85 24.83
CA ALA A 220 -6.64 -16.95 24.93
C ALA A 220 -6.84 -16.44 26.36
N LEU A 221 -6.64 -17.29 27.37
CA LEU A 221 -6.67 -16.88 28.78
C LEU A 221 -5.57 -15.88 29.10
N ASP A 222 -4.36 -16.09 28.60
CA ASP A 222 -3.26 -15.14 28.77
C ASP A 222 -3.57 -13.80 28.09
N ALA A 223 -4.05 -13.83 26.83
CA ALA A 223 -4.46 -12.65 26.07
C ALA A 223 -5.66 -11.90 26.68
N CYS A 224 -6.45 -12.58 27.52
CA CYS A 224 -7.57 -11.99 28.24
C CYS A 224 -7.12 -11.39 29.58
N ARG A 225 -6.33 -12.12 30.38
CA ARG A 225 -6.01 -11.73 31.76
C ARG A 225 -4.86 -10.75 31.87
N ARG A 226 -3.78 -11.01 31.15
CA ARG A 226 -2.51 -10.31 31.34
C ARG A 226 -2.55 -8.83 30.96
N PRO A 227 -3.33 -8.37 29.96
CA PRO A 227 -3.48 -6.94 29.70
C PRO A 227 -4.03 -6.16 30.91
N LEU A 228 -4.74 -6.82 31.83
CA LEU A 228 -5.28 -6.18 33.03
C LEU A 228 -4.24 -6.03 34.15
N GLU A 229 -3.08 -6.69 34.08
CA GLU A 229 -2.03 -6.63 35.12
C GLU A 229 -1.48 -5.21 35.32
N GLU A 230 -1.58 -4.35 34.30
CA GLU A 230 -1.21 -2.93 34.37
C GLU A 230 -2.39 -2.01 34.76
N THR A 231 -3.54 -2.57 35.10
CA THR A 231 -4.77 -1.85 35.47
C THR A 231 -5.19 -2.14 36.91
N GLU A 232 -6.17 -1.40 37.41
CA GLU A 232 -6.77 -1.67 38.74
C GLU A 232 -7.79 -2.83 38.72
N ARG A 233 -8.17 -3.32 37.52
CA ARG A 233 -9.16 -4.40 37.39
C ARG A 233 -8.52 -5.78 37.28
N SER A 234 -9.26 -6.82 37.69
CA SER A 234 -8.86 -8.22 37.52
C SER A 234 -10.05 -9.16 37.32
N PHE A 235 -9.83 -10.35 36.77
CA PHE A 235 -10.88 -11.37 36.68
C PHE A 235 -11.02 -12.16 37.98
N ALA A 236 -12.25 -12.35 38.44
CA ALA A 236 -12.56 -13.33 39.47
C ALA A 236 -12.22 -14.76 39.00
N PRO A 237 -11.91 -15.70 39.92
CA PRO A 237 -11.67 -17.10 39.57
C PRO A 237 -12.82 -17.68 38.72
N GLY A 238 -12.49 -18.24 37.56
CA GLY A 238 -13.46 -18.84 36.63
C GLY A 238 -14.14 -17.87 35.65
N ALA A 239 -14.01 -16.55 35.81
CA ALA A 239 -14.67 -15.57 34.94
C ALA A 239 -14.05 -15.54 33.54
N ALA A 240 -12.72 -15.49 33.44
CA ALA A 240 -12.02 -15.53 32.15
C ALA A 240 -12.20 -16.88 31.45
N GLU A 241 -12.23 -18.00 32.19
CA GLU A 241 -12.54 -19.33 31.65
C GLU A 241 -13.96 -19.37 31.09
N ALA A 242 -14.94 -18.82 31.81
CA ALA A 242 -16.31 -18.75 31.33
C ALA A 242 -16.42 -17.94 30.02
N LEU A 243 -15.69 -16.83 29.90
CA LEU A 243 -15.65 -16.02 28.67
C LEU A 243 -15.02 -16.79 27.50
N VAL A 244 -13.87 -17.44 27.74
CA VAL A 244 -13.16 -18.23 26.73
C VAL A 244 -13.99 -19.45 26.30
N ASP A 245 -14.61 -20.14 27.24
CA ASP A 245 -15.49 -21.28 26.95
C ASP A 245 -16.75 -20.85 26.21
N ASP A 246 -17.34 -19.71 26.55
CA ASP A 246 -18.48 -19.19 25.80
C ASP A 246 -18.06 -18.84 24.38
N LEU A 247 -16.90 -18.22 24.14
CA LEU A 247 -16.34 -17.95 22.79
C LEU A 247 -16.07 -19.22 21.97
N ARG A 248 -15.68 -20.32 22.62
CA ARG A 248 -15.49 -21.64 21.96
C ARG A 248 -16.80 -22.33 21.62
N THR A 249 -17.90 -21.98 22.28
CA THR A 249 -19.18 -22.68 22.21
C THR A 249 -20.12 -22.12 21.14
N VAL A 250 -20.19 -22.77 19.99
CA VAL A 250 -21.08 -22.39 18.89
C VAL A 250 -22.46 -23.02 19.08
N ARG A 251 -23.51 -22.19 19.16
CA ARG A 251 -24.90 -22.64 19.33
C ARG A 251 -25.64 -22.57 18.00
N LEU A 252 -25.70 -23.69 17.27
CA LEU A 252 -26.44 -23.78 16.01
C LEU A 252 -27.94 -23.91 16.26
N GLY A 253 -28.74 -23.02 15.67
CA GLY A 253 -30.19 -23.03 15.79
C GLY A 253 -30.85 -23.91 14.73
N ARG A 254 -31.30 -25.12 15.09
CA ARG A 254 -32.28 -25.87 14.28
C ARG A 254 -33.69 -25.38 14.60
N PRO A 255 -34.57 -25.12 13.60
CA PRO A 255 -35.95 -24.70 13.86
C PRO A 255 -36.80 -25.75 14.59
N VAL A 256 -36.39 -27.02 14.58
CA VAL A 256 -37.17 -28.12 15.18
C VAL A 256 -36.24 -29.02 16.01
N SER A 257 -36.24 -28.77 17.33
CA SER A 257 -36.00 -29.73 18.43
C SER A 257 -34.59 -30.19 18.86
N GLN A 258 -33.46 -29.66 18.36
CA GLN A 258 -32.18 -29.85 19.08
C GLN A 258 -31.18 -28.74 18.73
N LYS A 259 -30.79 -27.92 19.71
CA LYS A 259 -29.64 -27.02 19.60
C LYS A 259 -28.39 -27.90 19.55
N VAL A 260 -27.71 -27.92 18.40
CA VAL A 260 -26.40 -28.57 18.31
C VAL A 260 -25.38 -27.59 18.86
N VAL A 261 -24.68 -28.00 19.92
CA VAL A 261 -23.61 -27.23 20.53
C VAL A 261 -22.31 -27.84 20.06
N GLU A 262 -21.54 -27.07 19.28
CA GLU A 262 -20.19 -27.44 18.87
C GLU A 262 -19.20 -26.64 19.71
N ILE A 263 -18.26 -27.33 20.36
CA ILE A 263 -17.20 -26.69 21.15
C ILE A 263 -15.91 -26.79 20.35
N ARG A 264 -15.34 -25.63 20.01
CA ARG A 264 -14.06 -25.55 19.29
C ARG A 264 -12.89 -25.69 20.26
N ASP A 265 -11.77 -26.19 19.75
CA ASP A 265 -10.51 -26.31 20.51
C ASP A 265 -9.72 -25.00 20.59
N THR A 266 -10.09 -23.99 19.79
CA THR A 266 -9.39 -22.71 19.65
C THR A 266 -10.34 -21.52 19.73
N VAL A 267 -9.77 -20.32 19.98
CA VAL A 267 -10.48 -19.03 20.05
C VAL A 267 -9.95 -18.08 18.98
N GLU A 268 -10.85 -17.45 18.25
CA GLU A 268 -10.49 -16.41 17.27
C GLU A 268 -10.01 -15.13 17.97
N PRO A 269 -8.79 -14.63 17.70
CA PRO A 269 -8.24 -13.46 18.38
C PRO A 269 -9.09 -12.20 18.26
N VAL A 270 -9.65 -11.95 17.08
CA VAL A 270 -10.51 -10.77 16.83
C VAL A 270 -11.77 -10.82 17.70
N GLN A 271 -12.43 -11.98 17.79
CA GLN A 271 -13.63 -12.12 18.62
C GLN A 271 -13.30 -11.93 20.10
N LEU A 272 -12.17 -12.47 20.56
CA LEU A 272 -11.69 -12.28 21.92
C LEU A 272 -11.46 -10.78 22.21
N GLN A 273 -10.79 -10.06 21.32
CA GLN A 273 -10.50 -8.63 21.51
C GLN A 273 -11.77 -7.77 21.50
N VAL A 274 -12.72 -8.02 20.58
CA VAL A 274 -14.00 -7.31 20.53
C VAL A 274 -14.79 -7.50 21.82
N VAL A 275 -14.93 -8.75 22.27
CA VAL A 275 -15.68 -9.08 23.48
C VAL A 275 -15.01 -8.52 24.74
N CYS A 276 -13.68 -8.59 24.83
CA CYS A 276 -12.96 -8.04 25.97
C CYS A 276 -13.01 -6.50 26.00
N ALA A 277 -12.91 -5.85 24.84
CA ALA A 277 -13.02 -4.39 24.73
C ALA A 277 -14.43 -3.91 25.14
N GLU A 278 -15.48 -4.59 24.70
CA GLU A 278 -16.85 -4.24 25.08
C GLU A 278 -17.12 -4.52 26.57
N LEU A 279 -16.65 -5.66 27.08
CA LEU A 279 -16.74 -5.96 28.51
C LEU A 279 -16.04 -4.89 29.34
N TRP A 280 -14.86 -4.44 28.94
CA TRP A 280 -14.13 -3.37 29.61
C TRP A 280 -14.90 -2.04 29.63
N ARG A 281 -15.48 -1.64 28.50
CA ARG A 281 -16.21 -0.36 28.35
C ARG A 281 -17.57 -0.35 29.02
N SER A 282 -18.23 -1.50 29.10
CA SER A 282 -19.56 -1.63 29.72
C SER A 282 -19.51 -1.57 31.25
N LEU A 283 -18.34 -1.76 31.86
CA LEU A 283 -18.17 -1.78 33.31
C LEU A 283 -17.85 -0.37 33.87
N PRO A 284 -18.49 0.05 34.98
CA PRO A 284 -18.20 1.31 35.66
C PRO A 284 -16.75 1.47 36.12
N ASP A 285 -16.22 2.70 36.13
CA ASP A 285 -14.83 2.99 36.48
C ASP A 285 -14.39 2.46 37.86
N ASP A 286 -15.30 2.34 38.82
CA ASP A 286 -15.08 1.83 40.19
C ASP A 286 -15.20 0.29 40.31
N HIS A 287 -15.36 -0.43 39.20
CA HIS A 287 -15.52 -1.88 39.18
C HIS A 287 -14.18 -2.61 39.04
N ASP A 288 -13.62 -3.06 40.17
CA ASP A 288 -12.26 -3.65 40.22
C ASP A 288 -12.19 -5.15 39.89
N VAL A 289 -13.28 -5.90 40.04
CA VAL A 289 -13.28 -7.36 39.87
C VAL A 289 -14.36 -7.82 38.90
N ILE A 290 -13.93 -8.30 37.74
CA ILE A 290 -14.81 -8.84 36.69
C ILE A 290 -15.25 -10.24 37.09
N THR A 291 -16.53 -10.39 37.42
CA THR A 291 -17.15 -11.64 37.88
C THR A 291 -17.70 -12.46 36.71
N ILE A 292 -18.07 -13.72 36.98
CA ILE A 292 -18.77 -14.57 36.01
C ILE A 292 -20.11 -13.95 35.59
N ASP A 293 -20.80 -13.26 36.50
CA ASP A 293 -22.08 -12.63 36.19
C ASP A 293 -21.91 -11.40 35.30
N ASP A 294 -20.80 -10.65 35.43
CA ASP A 294 -20.46 -9.56 34.51
C ASP A 294 -20.23 -10.09 33.09
N VAL A 295 -19.50 -11.20 32.95
CA VAL A 295 -19.28 -11.88 31.66
C VAL A 295 -20.60 -12.38 31.05
N ARG A 296 -21.52 -12.89 31.88
CA ARG A 296 -22.85 -13.32 31.42
C ARG A 296 -23.74 -12.14 31.04
N ALA A 297 -23.60 -11.02 31.73
CA ALA A 297 -24.36 -9.80 31.49
C ALA A 297 -23.94 -9.10 30.19
N SER A 298 -22.64 -9.11 29.85
CA SER A 298 -22.15 -8.57 28.57
C SER A 298 -22.66 -9.37 27.36
N ASN A 299 -22.95 -10.67 27.54
CA ASN A 299 -23.53 -11.59 26.56
C ASN A 299 -22.77 -11.57 25.23
N VAL A 300 -21.81 -12.49 25.08
CA VAL A 300 -20.97 -12.66 23.88
C VAL A 300 -21.77 -12.68 22.58
N ASP A 301 -22.89 -13.40 22.54
CA ASP A 301 -23.73 -13.50 21.34
C ASP A 301 -24.37 -12.14 20.98
N ARG A 302 -24.69 -11.31 21.97
CA ARG A 302 -25.19 -9.94 21.76
C ARG A 302 -24.08 -9.00 21.33
N THR A 303 -22.93 -9.00 22.00
CA THR A 303 -21.78 -8.16 21.61
C THR A 303 -21.35 -8.43 20.17
N LEU A 304 -21.26 -9.72 19.80
CA LEU A 304 -20.93 -10.09 18.42
C LEU A 304 -22.06 -9.72 17.45
N ALA A 305 -23.33 -9.73 17.88
CA ALA A 305 -24.44 -9.27 17.05
C ALA A 305 -24.40 -7.76 16.80
N ASP A 306 -24.22 -6.98 17.86
CA ASP A 306 -24.13 -5.52 17.79
C ASP A 306 -22.92 -5.13 16.91
N TYR A 307 -21.81 -5.86 17.04
CA TYR A 307 -20.66 -5.76 16.14
C TYR A 307 -21.00 -6.11 14.68
N CYS A 308 -21.67 -7.23 14.41
CA CYS A 308 -22.09 -7.58 13.04
C CYS A 308 -22.95 -6.48 12.44
N ASP A 309 -23.88 -5.96 13.24
CA ASP A 309 -24.82 -4.94 12.80
C ASP A 309 -24.10 -3.66 12.46
N GLN A 310 -23.14 -3.23 13.28
CA GLN A 310 -22.25 -2.11 12.97
C GLN A 310 -21.46 -2.33 11.68
N MET A 311 -20.82 -3.50 11.51
CA MET A 311 -20.03 -3.77 10.31
C MET A 311 -20.88 -3.85 9.04
N ILE A 312 -22.10 -4.40 9.11
CA ILE A 312 -23.03 -4.45 7.98
C ILE A 312 -23.58 -3.05 7.68
N ASP A 313 -23.86 -2.25 8.70
CA ASP A 313 -24.27 -0.84 8.56
C ASP A 313 -23.20 -0.03 7.83
N GLU A 314 -21.93 -0.19 8.20
CA GLU A 314 -20.81 0.44 7.52
C GLU A 314 -20.74 0.01 6.05
N VAL A 315 -20.71 -1.30 5.76
CA VAL A 315 -20.66 -1.80 4.39
C VAL A 315 -21.88 -1.37 3.57
N ALA A 316 -23.05 -1.25 4.21
CA ALA A 316 -24.24 -0.73 3.54
C ALA A 316 -24.17 0.77 3.28
N GLY A 317 -23.59 1.56 4.19
CA GLY A 317 -23.25 2.96 3.97
C GLY A 317 -22.33 3.12 2.76
N ASP A 318 -21.33 2.26 2.68
CA ASP A 318 -20.32 2.20 1.64
C ASP A 318 -20.95 1.84 0.28
N HIS A 319 -21.58 0.68 0.17
CA HIS A 319 -21.97 0.09 -1.11
C HIS A 319 -23.47 0.13 -1.44
N PHE A 320 -24.34 0.45 -0.46
CA PHE A 320 -25.81 0.37 -0.59
C PHE A 320 -26.54 1.68 -0.22
N ASN A 321 -25.86 2.83 -0.24
CA ASN A 321 -26.45 4.14 0.12
C ASN A 321 -27.08 4.17 1.53
N GLY A 322 -26.55 3.37 2.47
CA GLY A 322 -27.10 3.25 3.82
C GLY A 322 -28.34 2.36 3.93
N GLU A 323 -28.72 1.62 2.88
CA GLU A 323 -29.81 0.64 2.93
C GLU A 323 -29.35 -0.67 3.61
N THR A 324 -29.03 -0.61 4.91
CA THR A 324 -28.54 -1.77 5.69
C THR A 324 -29.44 -2.97 5.58
N GLU A 325 -30.74 -2.79 5.77
CA GLU A 325 -31.68 -3.92 5.75
C GLU A 325 -31.72 -4.62 4.39
N LYS A 326 -31.41 -3.90 3.30
CA LYS A 326 -31.29 -4.50 1.98
C LYS A 326 -30.01 -5.34 1.86
N LEU A 327 -28.87 -4.84 2.32
CA LEU A 327 -27.64 -5.63 2.35
C LEU A 327 -27.81 -6.85 3.24
N ARG A 328 -28.32 -6.68 4.46
CA ARG A 328 -28.61 -7.77 5.41
C ARG A 328 -29.50 -8.84 4.79
N LEU A 329 -30.59 -8.43 4.12
CA LEU A 329 -31.50 -9.35 3.45
C LEU A 329 -30.80 -10.10 2.29
N ARG A 330 -29.93 -9.43 1.54
CA ARG A 330 -29.11 -10.09 0.50
C ARG A 330 -28.12 -11.08 1.09
N LEU A 331 -27.44 -10.73 2.18
CA LEU A 331 -26.52 -11.64 2.88
C LEU A 331 -27.24 -12.87 3.43
N ARG A 332 -28.42 -12.68 4.02
CA ARG A 332 -29.27 -13.78 4.46
C ARG A 332 -29.68 -14.70 3.31
N GLN A 333 -30.04 -14.14 2.16
CA GLN A 333 -30.45 -14.93 0.99
C GLN A 333 -29.30 -15.72 0.35
N ILE A 334 -28.07 -15.19 0.45
CA ILE A 334 -26.91 -15.74 -0.25
C ILE A 334 -26.15 -16.72 0.63
N PHE A 335 -25.90 -16.38 1.90
CA PHE A 335 -24.98 -17.11 2.76
C PHE A 335 -25.64 -17.91 3.90
N ILE A 336 -26.97 -17.94 3.96
CA ILE A 336 -27.73 -18.74 4.93
C ILE A 336 -28.73 -19.59 4.16
N ASN A 337 -28.65 -20.91 4.32
CA ASN A 337 -29.56 -21.84 3.65
C ASN A 337 -30.88 -22.01 4.41
N ASP A 338 -31.82 -22.76 3.80
CA ASP A 338 -33.15 -23.01 4.36
C ASP A 338 -33.12 -23.73 5.72
N LEU A 339 -32.00 -24.38 6.05
CA LEU A 339 -31.79 -25.06 7.33
C LEU A 339 -31.20 -24.13 8.40
N GLY A 340 -30.88 -22.88 8.07
CA GLY A 340 -30.27 -21.91 8.98
C GLY A 340 -28.79 -22.17 9.25
N THR A 341 -28.08 -22.82 8.33
CA THR A 341 -26.62 -23.00 8.38
C THR A 341 -25.93 -22.18 7.30
N ARG A 342 -24.60 -22.03 7.37
CA ARG A 342 -23.82 -21.31 6.34
C ARG A 342 -23.99 -21.98 4.99
N GLU A 343 -24.20 -21.16 3.97
CA GLU A 343 -24.13 -21.57 2.58
C GLU A 343 -22.76 -21.14 2.01
N ILE A 344 -22.12 -22.05 1.27
CA ILE A 344 -20.88 -21.77 0.55
C ILE A 344 -21.25 -21.42 -0.89
N VAL A 345 -20.86 -20.22 -1.33
CA VAL A 345 -21.28 -19.67 -2.61
C VAL A 345 -20.09 -19.44 -3.51
N TYR A 346 -20.23 -19.81 -4.77
CA TYR A 346 -19.21 -19.57 -5.77
C TYR A 346 -19.08 -18.07 -6.10
N ARG A 347 -17.84 -17.56 -6.03
CA ARG A 347 -17.48 -16.19 -6.41
C ARG A 347 -17.25 -16.12 -7.91
N GLY A 348 -18.20 -15.52 -8.63
CA GLY A 348 -18.04 -15.23 -10.06
C GLY A 348 -16.93 -14.21 -10.32
N MET A 349 -16.62 -13.96 -11.60
CA MET A 349 -15.51 -13.06 -11.98
C MET A 349 -15.72 -11.60 -11.53
N THR A 350 -16.97 -11.13 -11.46
CA THR A 350 -17.32 -9.74 -11.14
C THR A 350 -18.32 -9.63 -9.99
N GLU A 351 -19.13 -10.65 -9.76
CA GLU A 351 -20.16 -10.69 -8.74
C GLU A 351 -20.35 -12.10 -8.16
N THR A 352 -20.89 -12.17 -6.95
CA THR A 352 -21.25 -13.37 -6.20
C THR A 352 -22.75 -13.35 -5.93
N SER A 353 -23.51 -14.18 -6.64
CA SER A 353 -24.97 -14.26 -6.52
C SER A 353 -25.68 -12.89 -6.62
N GLY A 354 -25.18 -12.03 -7.52
CA GLY A 354 -25.67 -10.67 -7.75
C GLY A 354 -25.27 -9.64 -6.68
N LEU A 355 -24.34 -9.95 -5.79
CA LEU A 355 -23.60 -8.95 -5.02
C LEU A 355 -22.27 -8.66 -5.72
N PRO A 356 -21.90 -7.39 -5.96
CA PRO A 356 -20.58 -7.05 -6.47
C PRO A 356 -19.49 -7.66 -5.57
N ASN A 357 -18.44 -8.24 -6.16
CA ASN A 357 -17.36 -8.86 -5.37
C ASN A 357 -16.65 -7.87 -4.43
N ALA A 358 -16.74 -6.57 -4.73
CA ALA A 358 -16.40 -5.47 -3.84
C ALA A 358 -17.05 -5.57 -2.45
N VAL A 359 -18.37 -5.78 -2.42
CA VAL A 359 -19.16 -5.92 -1.18
C VAL A 359 -18.71 -7.17 -0.43
N ILE A 360 -18.46 -8.25 -1.17
CA ILE A 360 -18.02 -9.52 -0.61
C ILE A 360 -16.66 -9.37 0.09
N ARG A 361 -15.72 -8.64 -0.53
CA ARG A 361 -14.41 -8.35 0.06
C ARG A 361 -14.51 -7.40 1.25
N ALA A 362 -15.28 -6.31 1.14
CA ALA A 362 -15.50 -5.37 2.26
C ALA A 362 -16.07 -6.06 3.50
N LEU A 363 -16.94 -7.06 3.31
CA LEU A 363 -17.44 -7.91 4.39
C LEU A 363 -16.39 -8.91 4.88
N ALA A 364 -15.51 -9.41 4.02
CA ALA A 364 -14.43 -10.30 4.43
C ALA A 364 -13.35 -9.57 5.25
N ASP A 365 -13.03 -8.33 4.89
CA ASP A 365 -12.07 -7.48 5.60
C ASP A 365 -12.58 -7.08 6.99
N ARG A 366 -13.90 -6.91 7.12
CA ARG A 366 -14.58 -6.74 8.41
C ARG A 366 -14.93 -8.07 9.10
N HIS A 367 -14.33 -9.17 8.65
CA HIS A 367 -14.49 -10.50 9.24
C HIS A 367 -15.94 -11.03 9.30
N ILE A 368 -16.83 -10.54 8.44
CA ILE A 368 -18.21 -11.04 8.28
C ILE A 368 -18.23 -12.23 7.30
N LEU A 369 -17.46 -12.15 6.21
CA LEU A 369 -17.31 -13.23 5.24
C LEU A 369 -15.91 -13.84 5.29
N ARG A 370 -15.79 -15.06 4.79
CA ARG A 370 -14.54 -15.72 4.48
C ARG A 370 -14.53 -16.04 3.00
N ILE A 371 -13.41 -15.79 2.35
CA ILE A 371 -13.21 -16.05 0.93
C ILE A 371 -12.10 -17.09 0.84
N GLU A 372 -12.35 -18.20 0.17
CA GLU A 372 -11.36 -19.24 -0.14
C GLU A 372 -11.09 -19.21 -1.65
N GLU A 373 -9.85 -19.00 -2.10
CA GLU A 373 -9.56 -18.91 -3.54
C GLU A 373 -9.24 -20.30 -4.16
N ASP A 374 -9.79 -20.54 -5.37
CA ASP A 374 -9.48 -21.69 -6.23
C ASP A 374 -9.21 -21.18 -7.67
N PRO A 375 -8.43 -21.87 -8.53
CA PRO A 375 -8.01 -21.38 -9.85
C PRO A 375 -9.12 -21.02 -10.84
N VAL A 376 -10.35 -21.48 -10.60
CA VAL A 376 -11.50 -21.25 -11.49
C VAL A 376 -12.38 -20.07 -11.01
N GLY A 377 -12.27 -19.71 -9.74
CA GLY A 377 -13.11 -18.75 -9.03
C GLY A 377 -13.31 -19.25 -7.60
N GLY A 378 -13.06 -18.38 -6.62
CA GLY A 378 -13.09 -18.77 -5.21
C GLY A 378 -14.48 -19.07 -4.67
N TRP A 379 -14.53 -19.58 -3.44
CA TRP A 379 -15.74 -19.79 -2.66
C TRP A 379 -15.86 -18.73 -1.58
N VAL A 380 -17.08 -18.38 -1.19
CA VAL A 380 -17.38 -17.37 -0.19
C VAL A 380 -18.39 -17.95 0.79
N GLU A 381 -18.12 -17.80 2.08
CA GLU A 381 -19.03 -18.24 3.16
C GLU A 381 -19.05 -17.20 4.29
N LEU A 382 -19.97 -17.35 5.26
CA LEU A 382 -19.87 -16.60 6.52
C LEU A 382 -18.62 -17.01 7.26
N SER A 383 -17.88 -16.04 7.81
CA SER A 383 -16.67 -16.32 8.60
C SER A 383 -16.98 -17.18 9.83
N HIS A 384 -18.18 -17.00 10.42
CA HIS A 384 -18.61 -17.74 11.60
C HIS A 384 -20.13 -17.99 11.67
N ASP A 385 -20.54 -19.10 12.28
CA ASP A 385 -21.95 -19.50 12.49
C ASP A 385 -22.67 -18.54 13.44
N ARG A 386 -21.90 -17.82 14.27
CA ARG A 386 -22.43 -16.84 15.21
C ARG A 386 -23.01 -15.63 14.50
N LEU A 387 -22.59 -15.38 13.26
CA LEU A 387 -23.11 -14.30 12.43
C LEU A 387 -24.50 -14.61 11.85
N ILE A 388 -24.94 -15.88 11.89
CA ILE A 388 -26.24 -16.31 11.37
C ILE A 388 -27.38 -15.65 12.16
N GLN A 389 -27.35 -15.70 13.50
CA GLN A 389 -28.42 -15.12 14.32
C GLN A 389 -28.54 -13.59 14.19
N PRO A 390 -27.44 -12.80 14.22
CA PRO A 390 -27.47 -11.37 13.93
C PRO A 390 -28.08 -11.05 12.55
N LEU A 391 -27.68 -11.79 11.51
CA LEU A 391 -28.23 -11.62 10.15
C LEU A 391 -29.74 -11.96 10.06
N LEU A 392 -30.23 -12.86 10.91
CA LEU A 392 -31.65 -13.26 10.95
C LEU A 392 -32.55 -12.33 11.77
N ARG A 393 -32.03 -11.64 12.80
CA ARG A 393 -32.85 -10.93 13.80
C ARG A 393 -33.29 -9.51 13.39
N GLY A 394 -32.43 -8.70 12.78
CA GLY A 394 -32.74 -7.35 12.26
C GLY A 394 -33.42 -6.38 13.24
N GLY A 395 -32.72 -5.33 13.69
CA GLY A 395 -33.30 -4.28 14.53
C GLY A 395 -32.74 -2.90 14.20
N PRO A 396 -33.52 -1.81 14.30
CA PRO A 396 -33.01 -0.47 14.08
C PRO A 396 -32.03 -0.12 15.20
N ILE A 397 -30.79 0.21 14.82
CA ILE A 397 -29.85 0.83 15.74
C ILE A 397 -30.37 2.25 16.03
N LYS A 398 -30.62 2.54 17.32
CA LYS A 398 -30.57 3.93 17.78
C LYS A 398 -29.11 4.33 17.66
N ARG A 399 -28.78 5.15 16.66
CA ARG A 399 -27.50 5.86 16.62
C ARG A 399 -27.26 6.46 18.00
N GLY A 400 -26.36 5.85 18.77
CA GLY A 400 -25.59 6.62 19.73
C GLY A 400 -24.93 7.71 18.92
N ASP A 401 -24.89 8.92 19.47
CA ASP A 401 -24.26 10.09 18.86
C ASP A 401 -22.72 9.94 18.87
N GLU A 402 -22.23 8.75 18.49
CA GLU A 402 -20.83 8.42 18.31
C GLU A 402 -20.43 8.99 16.97
N ARG A 403 -19.66 10.07 17.04
CA ARG A 403 -18.93 10.64 15.90
C ARG A 403 -18.21 9.51 15.19
N SER A 404 -18.68 9.11 14.01
CA SER A 404 -17.94 8.20 13.14
C SER A 404 -16.53 8.76 12.94
N ASP A 405 -15.53 7.98 13.32
CA ASP A 405 -14.14 8.43 13.29
C ASP A 405 -13.74 8.65 11.83
N PRO A 406 -13.24 9.84 11.44
CA PRO A 406 -12.71 10.08 10.10
C PRO A 406 -11.74 8.99 9.65
N THR A 407 -11.00 8.36 10.57
CA THR A 407 -10.05 7.29 10.24
C THR A 407 -10.72 6.02 9.69
N GLU A 408 -11.97 5.72 10.06
CA GLU A 408 -12.71 4.56 9.52
C GLU A 408 -13.09 4.78 8.06
N TYR A 409 -13.61 5.97 7.74
CA TYR A 409 -13.90 6.35 6.36
C TYR A 409 -12.64 6.39 5.51
N LEU A 410 -11.50 6.81 6.07
CA LEU A 410 -10.24 6.83 5.33
C LEU A 410 -9.72 5.43 5.02
N ARG A 411 -9.83 4.49 5.96
CA ARG A 411 -9.53 3.07 5.69
C ARG A 411 -10.42 2.51 4.60
N ALA A 412 -11.73 2.78 4.64
CA ALA A 412 -12.66 2.37 3.59
C ALA A 412 -12.30 2.99 2.24
N ALA A 413 -11.85 4.24 2.23
CA ALA A 413 -11.42 4.95 1.02
C ALA A 413 -10.13 4.35 0.42
N GLU A 414 -9.14 4.03 1.25
CA GLU A 414 -7.90 3.34 0.86
C GLU A 414 -8.17 1.96 0.28
N LEU A 415 -9.03 1.18 0.95
CA LEU A 415 -9.47 -0.13 0.48
C LEU A 415 -10.15 -0.01 -0.88
N ALA A 416 -11.16 0.85 -1.02
CA ALA A 416 -11.87 1.06 -2.28
C ALA A 416 -10.94 1.52 -3.42
N MET A 417 -9.93 2.34 -3.11
CA MET A 417 -8.92 2.77 -4.09
C MET A 417 -8.02 1.61 -4.52
N SER A 418 -7.59 0.75 -3.60
CA SER A 418 -6.80 -0.45 -3.89
C SER A 418 -7.55 -1.43 -4.79
N GLU A 419 -8.88 -1.49 -4.64
CA GLU A 419 -9.78 -2.31 -5.47
C GLU A 419 -10.15 -1.66 -6.81
N GLY A 420 -9.64 -0.45 -7.10
CA GLY A 420 -9.94 0.29 -8.32
C GLY A 420 -11.34 0.90 -8.38
N GLN A 421 -12.08 0.94 -7.26
CA GLN A 421 -13.40 1.55 -7.13
C GLN A 421 -13.29 3.04 -6.83
N PHE A 422 -12.73 3.80 -7.76
CA PHE A 422 -12.40 5.21 -7.53
C PHE A 422 -13.59 6.09 -7.13
N GLY A 423 -14.79 5.82 -7.66
CA GLY A 423 -15.99 6.57 -7.25
C GLY A 423 -16.38 6.33 -5.79
N LEU A 424 -16.22 5.11 -5.31
CA LEU A 424 -16.49 4.76 -3.91
C LEU A 424 -15.39 5.30 -2.98
N ALA A 425 -14.13 5.17 -3.40
CA ALA A 425 -12.99 5.74 -2.68
C ALA A 425 -13.15 7.25 -2.50
N ALA A 426 -13.59 7.98 -3.54
CA ALA A 426 -13.86 9.40 -3.45
C ALA A 426 -14.99 9.71 -2.46
N LYS A 427 -16.10 8.97 -2.53
CA LYS A 427 -17.22 9.12 -1.60
C LYS A 427 -16.79 8.95 -0.14
N HIS A 428 -15.95 7.95 0.17
CA HIS A 428 -15.44 7.73 1.52
C HIS A 428 -14.49 8.83 1.98
N ALA A 429 -13.57 9.26 1.14
CA ALA A 429 -12.69 10.37 1.46
C ALA A 429 -13.46 11.68 1.67
N GLU A 430 -14.51 11.94 0.87
CA GLU A 430 -15.41 13.08 1.08
C GLU A 430 -16.20 12.97 2.40
N GLU A 431 -16.64 11.78 2.79
CA GLU A 431 -17.30 11.56 4.07
C GLU A 431 -16.34 11.80 5.24
N ALA A 432 -15.10 11.31 5.14
CA ALA A 432 -14.05 11.58 6.10
C ALA A 432 -13.80 13.10 6.27
N LEU A 433 -13.81 13.87 5.17
CA LEU A 433 -13.72 15.33 5.22
C LEU A 433 -14.89 15.99 5.96
N ARG A 434 -16.11 15.45 5.86
CA ARG A 434 -17.30 16.00 6.54
C ARG A 434 -17.28 15.77 8.05
N HIS A 435 -16.75 14.64 8.50
CA HIS A 435 -16.65 14.29 9.93
C HIS A 435 -15.36 14.78 10.57
N ILE A 436 -14.46 15.33 9.77
CA ILE A 436 -13.24 15.94 10.25
C ILE A 436 -13.55 17.20 11.06
N GLY A 437 -12.88 17.33 12.21
CA GLY A 437 -12.94 18.54 13.01
C GLY A 437 -12.09 19.67 12.40
N THR A 438 -11.37 20.41 13.24
CA THR A 438 -10.50 21.51 12.80
C THR A 438 -9.08 21.05 12.45
N ASP A 439 -8.86 19.76 12.18
CA ASP A 439 -7.54 19.24 11.83
C ASP A 439 -7.19 19.57 10.38
N THR A 440 -6.55 20.72 10.19
CA THR A 440 -6.10 21.21 8.88
C THR A 440 -5.06 20.30 8.23
N ARG A 441 -4.27 19.55 9.01
CA ARG A 441 -3.28 18.63 8.44
C ARG A 441 -4.00 17.44 7.82
N LEU A 442 -4.88 16.80 8.57
CA LEU A 442 -5.63 15.65 8.07
C LEU A 442 -6.53 16.07 6.90
N GLN A 443 -7.15 17.25 6.93
CA GLN A 443 -7.87 17.80 5.77
C GLN A 443 -6.99 17.85 4.51
N GLY A 444 -5.77 18.38 4.64
CA GLY A 444 -4.83 18.45 3.52
C GLY A 444 -4.43 17.08 2.99
N GLU A 445 -4.27 16.10 3.88
CA GLU A 445 -3.96 14.71 3.52
C GLU A 445 -5.13 14.05 2.78
N ILE A 446 -6.38 14.26 3.20
CA ILE A 446 -7.54 13.73 2.49
C ILE A 446 -7.72 14.39 1.11
N GLU A 447 -7.53 15.70 1.01
CA GLU A 447 -7.58 16.40 -0.27
C GLU A 447 -6.48 15.89 -1.22
N SER A 448 -5.28 15.62 -0.72
CA SER A 448 -4.22 14.96 -1.51
C SER A 448 -4.66 13.56 -1.96
N PHE A 449 -5.33 12.81 -1.09
CA PHE A 449 -5.82 11.47 -1.41
C PHE A 449 -6.93 11.47 -2.46
N LEU A 450 -7.88 12.41 -2.37
CA LEU A 450 -8.89 12.64 -3.42
C LEU A 450 -8.22 12.96 -4.75
N GLY A 451 -7.18 13.79 -4.73
CA GLY A 451 -6.35 14.05 -5.91
C GLY A 451 -5.78 12.78 -6.54
N ASN A 452 -5.32 11.82 -5.74
CA ASN A 452 -4.84 10.50 -6.19
C ASN A 452 -5.95 9.66 -6.82
N ILE A 453 -7.11 9.59 -6.15
CA ILE A 453 -8.26 8.83 -6.60
C ILE A 453 -8.68 9.30 -7.99
N TYR A 454 -8.79 10.62 -8.19
CA TYR A 454 -9.19 11.19 -9.47
C TYR A 454 -8.10 11.08 -10.55
N ASP A 455 -6.80 11.16 -10.21
CA ASP A 455 -5.72 10.89 -11.17
C ASP A 455 -5.77 9.43 -11.67
N LEU A 456 -5.93 8.47 -10.76
CA LEU A 456 -6.08 7.06 -11.13
C LEU A 456 -7.36 6.77 -11.92
N ALA A 457 -8.44 7.52 -11.65
CA ALA A 457 -9.68 7.46 -12.42
C ALA A 457 -9.56 8.10 -13.82
N GLY A 458 -8.42 8.74 -14.14
CA GLY A 458 -8.21 9.46 -15.40
C GLY A 458 -8.90 10.83 -15.45
N ASN A 459 -9.40 11.34 -14.32
CA ASN A 459 -10.04 12.64 -14.22
C ASN A 459 -9.03 13.70 -13.74
N ALA A 460 -8.19 14.15 -14.67
CA ALA A 460 -7.14 15.12 -14.39
C ALA A 460 -7.66 16.48 -13.88
N ARG A 461 -8.89 16.88 -14.23
CA ARG A 461 -9.47 18.16 -13.80
C ARG A 461 -9.78 18.16 -12.30
N GLU A 462 -10.50 17.15 -11.83
CA GLU A 462 -10.82 17.01 -10.40
C GLU A 462 -9.55 16.74 -9.59
N SER A 463 -8.63 15.93 -10.14
CA SER A 463 -7.33 15.68 -9.52
C SER A 463 -6.54 16.97 -9.23
N ILE A 464 -6.40 17.86 -10.24
CA ILE A 464 -5.74 19.17 -10.06
C ILE A 464 -6.49 20.03 -9.02
N SER A 465 -7.82 19.99 -9.01
CA SER A 465 -8.63 20.74 -8.05
C SER A 465 -8.32 20.34 -6.60
N HIS A 466 -8.39 19.03 -6.31
CA HIS A 466 -8.12 18.49 -4.98
C HIS A 466 -6.65 18.68 -4.55
N TYR A 467 -5.69 18.48 -5.45
CA TYR A 467 -4.28 18.80 -5.14
C TYR A 467 -4.07 20.29 -4.81
N ARG A 468 -4.79 21.21 -5.46
CA ARG A 468 -4.73 22.64 -5.13
C ARG A 468 -5.34 22.94 -3.76
N SER A 469 -6.47 22.31 -3.42
CA SER A 469 -7.06 22.40 -2.08
C SER A 469 -6.05 21.92 -1.02
N ALA A 470 -5.39 20.79 -1.25
CA ALA A 470 -4.34 20.28 -0.36
C ALA A 470 -3.16 21.26 -0.21
N VAL A 471 -2.70 21.88 -1.30
CA VAL A 471 -1.65 22.92 -1.25
C VAL A 471 -2.06 24.10 -0.37
N GLN A 472 -3.31 24.57 -0.48
CA GLN A 472 -3.81 25.69 0.32
C GLN A 472 -3.86 25.33 1.82
N LEU A 473 -4.31 24.13 2.16
CA LEU A 473 -4.37 23.64 3.53
C LEU A 473 -2.97 23.50 4.12
N PHE A 474 -2.05 22.86 3.39
CA PHE A 474 -0.67 22.68 3.84
C PHE A 474 0.12 23.98 3.94
N ALA A 475 -0.17 25.00 3.12
CA ALA A 475 0.48 26.31 3.19
C ALA A 475 0.25 27.05 4.53
N SER A 476 -0.81 26.69 5.27
CA SER A 476 -1.08 27.24 6.59
C SER A 476 -0.29 26.57 7.72
N LEU A 477 0.38 25.45 7.43
CA LEU A 477 1.10 24.61 8.40
C LEU A 477 2.62 24.80 8.27
N ARG A 478 3.35 24.62 9.37
CA ARG A 478 4.82 24.59 9.35
C ARG A 478 5.33 23.20 8.99
N GLY A 479 6.44 23.13 8.25
CA GLY A 479 7.14 21.89 7.94
C GLY A 479 6.49 21.05 6.82
N THR A 480 5.61 21.66 6.02
CA THR A 480 4.88 21.01 4.92
C THR A 480 5.46 21.38 3.55
N ASP A 481 6.60 22.08 3.48
CA ASP A 481 7.20 22.58 2.24
C ASP A 481 7.45 21.46 1.22
N GLY A 482 7.92 20.29 1.69
CA GLY A 482 8.09 19.11 0.85
C GLY A 482 6.79 18.53 0.30
N ALA A 483 5.72 18.50 1.11
CA ALA A 483 4.40 18.06 0.66
C ALA A 483 3.81 19.02 -0.40
N ILE A 484 3.97 20.33 -0.18
CA ILE A 484 3.55 21.35 -1.15
C ILE A 484 4.36 21.20 -2.45
N ALA A 485 5.68 21.02 -2.37
CA ALA A 485 6.52 20.80 -3.54
C ALA A 485 6.09 19.55 -4.34
N ALA A 486 5.76 18.46 -3.66
CA ALA A 486 5.26 17.24 -4.29
C ALA A 486 3.91 17.46 -4.98
N LEU A 487 2.95 18.13 -4.33
CA LEU A 487 1.64 18.45 -4.91
C LEU A 487 1.74 19.35 -6.13
N LEU A 488 2.57 20.41 -6.07
CA LEU A 488 2.81 21.30 -7.20
C LEU A 488 3.47 20.56 -8.37
N THR A 489 4.38 19.64 -8.08
CA THR A 489 5.01 18.76 -9.09
C THR A 489 3.98 17.83 -9.72
N ALA A 490 3.05 17.28 -8.93
CA ALA A 490 1.95 16.44 -9.40
C ALA A 490 1.03 17.19 -10.38
N ILE A 491 0.60 18.41 -9.99
CA ILE A 491 -0.21 19.30 -10.82
C ILE A 491 0.54 19.62 -12.12
N ALA A 492 1.83 19.96 -12.03
CA ALA A 492 2.62 20.27 -13.21
C ALA A 492 2.72 19.10 -14.21
N ARG A 493 2.92 17.87 -13.71
CA ARG A 493 2.95 16.67 -14.57
C ARG A 493 1.60 16.39 -15.21
N LEU A 494 0.49 16.61 -14.50
CA LEU A 494 -0.85 16.54 -15.08
C LEU A 494 -1.04 17.58 -16.19
N CYS A 495 -0.59 18.82 -15.97
CA CYS A 495 -0.62 19.86 -17.00
C CYS A 495 0.26 19.50 -18.22
N MET A 496 1.45 18.92 -18.01
CA MET A 496 2.31 18.42 -19.10
C MET A 496 1.62 17.34 -19.92
N ARG A 497 0.93 16.37 -19.29
CA ARG A 497 0.14 15.34 -19.97
C ARG A 497 -1.00 15.94 -20.82
N GLN A 498 -1.55 17.08 -20.40
CA GLN A 498 -2.56 17.84 -21.15
C GLN A 498 -1.97 18.77 -22.23
N GLY A 499 -0.64 18.90 -22.30
CA GLY A 499 0.06 19.83 -23.19
C GLY A 499 0.11 21.29 -22.69
N ASP A 500 -0.39 21.59 -21.49
CA ASP A 500 -0.31 22.92 -20.87
C ASP A 500 1.05 23.12 -20.17
N LEU A 501 2.08 23.31 -21.00
CA LEU A 501 3.45 23.56 -20.54
C LEU A 501 3.60 24.89 -19.78
N ALA A 502 2.73 25.87 -20.06
CA ALA A 502 2.80 27.19 -19.44
C ALA A 502 2.44 27.10 -17.95
N THR A 503 1.30 26.48 -17.64
CA THR A 503 0.90 26.22 -16.25
C THR A 503 1.90 25.29 -15.57
N ALA A 504 2.34 24.21 -16.24
CA ALA A 504 3.33 23.29 -15.67
C ALA A 504 4.63 23.98 -15.22
N LEU A 505 5.19 24.88 -16.05
CA LEU A 505 6.38 25.65 -15.69
C LEU A 505 6.14 26.61 -14.52
N SER A 506 4.94 27.19 -14.42
CA SER A 506 4.58 28.07 -13.30
C SER A 506 4.54 27.30 -11.99
N GLU A 507 3.87 26.15 -11.98
CA GLU A 507 3.72 25.28 -10.79
C GLU A 507 5.09 24.70 -10.38
N LEU A 508 5.93 24.27 -11.32
CA LEU A 508 7.28 23.77 -11.01
C LEU A 508 8.21 24.84 -10.44
N ARG A 509 8.13 26.08 -10.93
CA ARG A 509 8.86 27.19 -10.31
C ARG A 509 8.38 27.47 -8.89
N ALA A 510 7.08 27.29 -8.61
CA ALA A 510 6.56 27.36 -7.26
C ALA A 510 7.07 26.21 -6.39
N ALA A 511 7.10 24.98 -6.92
CA ALA A 511 7.66 23.81 -6.23
C ALA A 511 9.14 23.99 -5.86
N VAL A 512 9.96 24.50 -6.79
CA VAL A 512 11.38 24.81 -6.53
C VAL A 512 11.55 25.87 -5.45
N ARG A 513 10.63 26.84 -5.32
CA ARG A 513 10.72 27.82 -4.21
C ARG A 513 10.45 27.19 -2.85
N GLN A 514 9.63 26.15 -2.78
CA GLN A 514 9.34 25.44 -1.53
C GLN A 514 10.50 24.54 -1.13
N ASN A 515 11.07 23.81 -2.09
CA ASN A 515 12.23 22.96 -1.85
C ASN A 515 13.26 23.09 -2.99
N PRO A 516 14.20 24.06 -2.90
CA PRO A 516 15.15 24.32 -3.98
C PRO A 516 16.15 23.20 -4.22
N ALA A 517 16.45 22.42 -3.18
CA ALA A 517 17.44 21.35 -3.24
C ALA A 517 16.88 20.09 -3.91
N ASP A 518 15.56 19.89 -3.87
CA ASP A 518 14.90 18.68 -4.36
C ASP A 518 15.18 18.36 -5.84
N LEU A 519 16.06 17.38 -6.06
CA LEU A 519 16.45 16.90 -7.38
C LEU A 519 15.28 16.35 -8.22
N GLY A 520 14.23 15.80 -7.61
CA GLY A 520 13.05 15.29 -8.33
C GLY A 520 12.22 16.44 -8.93
N VAL A 521 12.08 17.53 -8.17
CA VAL A 521 11.42 18.76 -8.64
C VAL A 521 12.25 19.42 -9.75
N GLN A 522 13.57 19.54 -9.55
CA GLN A 522 14.49 20.12 -10.54
C GLN A 522 14.49 19.32 -11.85
N THR A 523 14.48 17.99 -11.76
CA THR A 523 14.41 17.10 -12.93
C THR A 523 13.10 17.28 -13.69
N THR A 524 11.97 17.39 -12.98
CA THR A 524 10.67 17.64 -13.61
C THR A 524 10.62 19.03 -14.28
N LEU A 525 11.21 20.06 -13.64
CA LEU A 525 11.35 21.40 -14.23
C LEU A 525 12.21 21.37 -15.51
N ALA A 526 13.30 20.62 -15.52
CA ALA A 526 14.14 20.46 -16.69
C ALA A 526 13.37 19.83 -17.86
N TRP A 527 12.59 18.78 -17.62
CA TRP A 527 11.72 18.20 -18.66
C TRP A 527 10.67 19.18 -19.17
N ALA A 528 10.01 19.96 -18.30
CA ALA A 528 9.07 20.99 -18.72
C ALA A 528 9.75 22.07 -19.59
N LEU A 529 10.96 22.51 -19.22
CA LEU A 529 11.75 23.46 -20.00
C LEU A 529 12.14 22.88 -21.36
N TRP A 530 12.55 21.62 -21.38
CA TRP A 530 12.90 20.88 -22.58
C TRP A 530 11.75 20.83 -23.59
N HIS A 531 10.56 20.41 -23.15
CA HIS A 531 9.36 20.38 -24.01
C HIS A 531 8.88 21.78 -24.41
N SER A 532 9.17 22.82 -23.61
CA SER A 532 8.91 24.23 -23.99
C SER A 532 9.89 24.80 -25.01
N GLY A 533 10.89 24.01 -25.45
CA GLY A 533 11.90 24.41 -26.42
C GLY A 533 13.11 25.14 -25.82
N ARG A 534 13.24 25.19 -24.49
CA ARG A 534 14.32 25.88 -23.76
C ARG A 534 15.43 24.91 -23.33
N ALA A 535 16.06 24.24 -24.31
CA ALA A 535 17.02 23.16 -24.07
C ALA A 535 18.20 23.55 -23.15
N ASN A 536 18.83 24.71 -23.38
CA ASN A 536 19.96 25.16 -22.55
C ASN A 536 19.55 25.37 -21.09
N ALA A 537 18.39 26.01 -20.86
CA ALA A 537 17.89 26.23 -19.50
C ALA A 537 17.58 24.90 -18.78
N ALA A 538 17.10 23.88 -19.51
CA ALA A 538 16.88 22.56 -18.93
C ALA A 538 18.20 21.91 -18.45
N LEU A 539 19.25 21.98 -19.28
CA LEU A 539 20.58 21.46 -18.92
C LEU A 539 21.21 22.24 -17.77
N ASP A 540 21.06 23.57 -17.73
CA ASP A 540 21.58 24.41 -16.64
C ASP A 540 20.94 24.04 -15.29
N VAL A 541 19.62 23.81 -15.28
CA VAL A 541 18.89 23.36 -14.09
C VAL A 541 19.47 22.04 -13.55
N LEU A 542 19.61 21.03 -14.42
CA LEU A 542 20.17 19.73 -14.03
C LEU A 542 21.64 19.82 -13.63
N GLY A 543 22.43 20.62 -14.35
CA GLY A 543 23.84 20.86 -14.05
C GLY A 543 24.05 21.45 -12.65
N ASN A 544 23.30 22.49 -12.33
CA ASN A 544 23.36 23.13 -11.02
C ASN A 544 22.89 22.17 -9.91
N ALA A 545 21.80 21.45 -10.13
CA ALA A 545 21.25 20.53 -9.13
C ALA A 545 22.21 19.37 -8.82
N LEU A 546 22.80 18.74 -9.86
CA LEU A 546 23.78 17.66 -9.70
C LEU A 546 25.09 18.10 -9.02
N ASN A 547 25.45 19.37 -9.12
CA ASN A 547 26.62 19.93 -8.42
C ASN A 547 26.37 20.13 -6.92
N LEU A 548 25.12 20.31 -6.48
CA LEU A 548 24.75 20.64 -5.10
C LEU A 548 24.49 19.40 -4.24
N GLU A 549 23.62 18.50 -4.70
CA GLU A 549 23.17 17.31 -3.95
C GLU A 549 23.93 16.03 -4.34
N GLY A 550 24.84 16.13 -5.31
CA GLY A 550 25.55 14.97 -5.83
C GLY A 550 24.69 14.10 -6.74
N ASN A 551 25.15 12.87 -6.93
CA ASN A 551 24.90 12.10 -8.15
C ASN A 551 23.61 11.29 -8.12
N THR A 552 22.43 11.89 -8.37
CA THR A 552 21.19 11.10 -8.49
C THR A 552 21.02 10.48 -9.87
N ALA A 553 20.65 9.19 -9.89
CA ALA A 553 20.47 8.44 -11.12
C ALA A 553 19.40 9.05 -12.05
N GLU A 554 18.33 9.64 -11.49
CA GLU A 554 17.26 10.23 -12.30
C GLU A 554 17.71 11.51 -13.02
N ALA A 555 18.39 12.42 -12.33
CA ALA A 555 18.86 13.67 -12.91
C ALA A 555 19.99 13.42 -13.93
N LEU A 556 20.91 12.49 -13.65
CA LEU A 556 21.93 12.05 -14.61
C LEU A 556 21.30 11.44 -15.86
N ARG A 557 20.33 10.56 -15.67
CA ARG A 557 19.58 9.95 -16.78
C ARG A 557 18.90 11.03 -17.62
N ALA A 558 18.17 11.95 -17.01
CA ALA A 558 17.51 13.03 -17.72
C ALA A 558 18.51 13.90 -18.50
N ARG A 559 19.63 14.27 -17.89
CA ARG A 559 20.66 15.10 -18.52
C ARG A 559 21.37 14.36 -19.65
N GLY A 560 21.71 13.09 -19.45
CA GLY A 560 22.31 12.21 -20.46
C GLY A 560 21.39 11.97 -21.65
N GLU A 561 20.09 11.77 -21.42
CA GLU A 561 19.07 11.67 -22.48
C GLU A 561 18.97 12.97 -23.30
N MET A 562 18.99 14.13 -22.64
CA MET A 562 19.00 15.44 -23.32
C MET A 562 20.29 15.68 -24.11
N TYR A 563 21.46 15.31 -23.56
CA TYR A 563 22.73 15.40 -24.28
C TYR A 563 22.74 14.50 -25.53
N ALA A 564 22.22 13.28 -25.45
CA ALA A 564 22.11 12.39 -26.61
C ALA A 564 21.24 13.00 -27.72
N ASP A 565 20.12 13.62 -27.35
CA ASP A 565 19.21 14.25 -28.31
C ASP A 565 19.86 15.47 -29.00
N LEU A 566 20.64 16.29 -28.27
CA LEU A 566 21.41 17.42 -28.80
C LEU A 566 22.65 17.00 -29.60
N GLY A 567 23.06 15.74 -29.49
CA GLY A 567 24.23 15.19 -30.16
C GLY A 567 25.56 15.38 -29.42
N GLU A 568 25.51 15.70 -28.14
CA GLU A 568 26.66 15.80 -27.24
C GLU A 568 27.08 14.40 -26.74
N ALA A 569 27.51 13.53 -27.66
CA ALA A 569 27.72 12.09 -27.41
C ALA A 569 28.60 11.78 -26.19
N GLY A 570 29.77 12.44 -26.06
CA GLY A 570 30.69 12.18 -24.95
C GLY A 570 30.10 12.50 -23.57
N LYS A 571 29.36 13.61 -23.45
CA LYS A 571 28.69 13.98 -22.18
C LYS A 571 27.53 13.04 -21.87
N ALA A 572 26.78 12.63 -22.89
CA ALA A 572 25.71 11.67 -22.73
C ALA A 572 26.22 10.32 -22.20
N ILE A 573 27.30 9.78 -22.78
CA ILE A 573 27.94 8.54 -22.32
C ILE A 573 28.40 8.68 -20.87
N GLN A 574 29.08 9.78 -20.53
CA GLN A 574 29.58 10.02 -19.17
C GLN A 574 28.48 9.99 -18.10
N ASP A 575 27.32 10.60 -18.37
CA ASP A 575 26.21 10.61 -17.43
C ASP A 575 25.47 9.26 -17.39
N LEU A 576 25.29 8.62 -18.56
CA LEU A 576 24.51 7.38 -18.68
C LEU A 576 25.26 6.17 -18.10
N GLU A 577 26.58 6.07 -18.25
CA GLU A 577 27.35 4.97 -17.66
C GLU A 577 27.29 4.92 -16.13
N ARG A 578 27.05 6.07 -15.50
CA ARG A 578 26.90 6.18 -14.04
C ARG A 578 25.54 5.66 -13.54
N VAL A 579 24.63 5.29 -14.45
CA VAL A 579 23.27 4.81 -14.14
C VAL A 579 22.98 3.43 -14.77
N LEU A 580 24.02 2.60 -14.87
CA LEU A 580 23.90 1.20 -15.28
C LEU A 580 23.41 0.29 -14.12
N PRO A 581 22.68 -0.79 -14.44
CA PRO A 581 22.17 -1.16 -15.76
C PRO A 581 20.95 -0.32 -16.18
N HIS A 582 20.79 -0.11 -17.48
CA HIS A 582 19.66 0.66 -18.01
C HIS A 582 18.37 -0.14 -18.01
N HIS A 583 17.45 0.17 -17.10
CA HIS A 583 16.15 -0.50 -17.04
C HIS A 583 15.10 0.08 -17.99
N LEU A 584 15.16 1.38 -18.28
CA LEU A 584 14.17 2.08 -19.10
C LEU A 584 14.51 2.04 -20.60
N PRO A 585 13.53 1.77 -21.50
CA PRO A 585 13.74 1.86 -22.94
C PRO A 585 14.28 3.22 -23.40
N SER A 586 13.81 4.32 -22.80
CA SER A 586 14.26 5.68 -23.13
C SER A 586 15.75 5.88 -22.92
N THR A 587 16.26 5.36 -21.80
CA THR A 587 17.66 5.47 -21.40
C THR A 587 18.54 4.55 -22.22
N ARG A 588 18.08 3.31 -22.50
CA ARG A 588 18.77 2.41 -23.43
C ARG A 588 18.90 3.01 -24.82
N ALA A 589 17.80 3.57 -25.36
CA ALA A 589 17.80 4.19 -26.68
C ALA A 589 18.71 5.44 -26.72
N ALA A 590 18.73 6.24 -25.66
CA ALA A 590 19.63 7.40 -25.56
C ALA A 590 21.10 6.99 -25.48
N TYR A 591 21.43 5.96 -24.68
CA TYR A 591 22.80 5.46 -24.59
C TYR A 591 23.26 4.82 -25.91
N ALA A 592 22.41 4.01 -26.55
CA ALA A 592 22.66 3.49 -27.89
C ALA A 592 22.88 4.61 -28.92
N LEU A 593 22.07 5.67 -28.88
CA LEU A 593 22.25 6.84 -29.75
C LEU A 593 23.60 7.51 -29.50
N ALA A 594 23.97 7.72 -28.24
CA ALA A 594 25.24 8.35 -27.89
C ALA A 594 26.44 7.51 -28.37
N LEU A 595 26.41 6.19 -28.19
CA LEU A 595 27.44 5.27 -28.71
C LEU A 595 27.53 5.31 -30.25
N ALA A 596 26.39 5.25 -30.95
CA ALA A 596 26.36 5.32 -32.41
C ALA A 596 26.95 6.64 -32.93
N MET A 597 26.72 7.75 -32.23
CA MET A 597 27.30 9.06 -32.56
C MET A 597 28.79 9.16 -32.22
N ASN A 598 29.27 8.38 -31.25
CA ASN A 598 30.68 8.28 -30.89
C ASN A 598 31.47 7.32 -31.80
N GLY A 599 30.78 6.60 -32.70
CA GLY A 599 31.37 5.68 -33.68
C GLY A 599 31.19 4.19 -33.34
N ASP A 600 30.68 3.86 -32.16
CA ASP A 600 30.51 2.49 -31.66
C ASP A 600 29.17 1.86 -32.10
N VAL A 601 28.90 1.89 -33.41
CA VAL A 601 27.60 1.50 -33.98
C VAL A 601 27.23 0.04 -33.67
N SER A 602 28.21 -0.88 -33.65
CA SER A 602 27.96 -2.29 -33.35
C SER A 602 27.51 -2.54 -31.91
N GLU A 603 28.03 -1.76 -30.95
CA GLU A 603 27.57 -1.83 -29.55
C GLU A 603 26.19 -1.19 -29.41
N ALA A 604 26.00 -0.02 -30.03
CA ALA A 604 24.73 0.68 -30.06
C ALA A 604 23.58 -0.23 -30.52
N MET A 605 23.78 -1.01 -31.59
CA MET A 605 22.79 -1.93 -32.13
C MET A 605 22.39 -3.06 -31.16
N ARG A 606 23.29 -3.50 -30.27
CA ARG A 606 22.97 -4.50 -29.24
C ARG A 606 22.08 -3.95 -28.13
N LEU A 607 22.10 -2.64 -27.92
CA LEU A 607 21.41 -1.95 -26.83
C LEU A 607 20.07 -1.33 -27.26
N VAL A 608 19.73 -1.39 -28.55
CA VAL A 608 18.45 -0.90 -29.08
C VAL A 608 17.29 -1.63 -28.38
N PRO A 609 16.37 -0.90 -27.70
CA PRO A 609 15.19 -1.50 -27.11
C PRO A 609 14.19 -1.95 -28.20
N PRO A 610 13.33 -2.96 -27.91
CA PRO A 610 12.31 -3.40 -28.85
C PRO A 610 11.29 -2.29 -29.15
N THR A 611 10.96 -2.09 -30.43
CA THR A 611 10.11 -0.96 -30.90
C THR A 611 8.71 -1.35 -31.36
N ASP A 612 8.35 -2.64 -31.32
CA ASP A 612 7.08 -3.13 -31.90
C ASP A 612 5.84 -2.56 -31.20
N ARG A 613 5.90 -2.46 -29.87
CA ARG A 613 4.83 -1.90 -29.02
C ARG A 613 5.17 -0.53 -28.42
N GLU A 614 6.31 0.04 -28.79
CA GLU A 614 6.76 1.32 -28.26
C GLU A 614 5.92 2.46 -28.84
N GLN A 615 5.47 3.35 -27.95
CA GLN A 615 4.61 4.50 -28.27
C GLN A 615 5.29 5.84 -27.96
N ASP A 616 6.36 5.83 -27.16
CA ASP A 616 7.11 7.04 -26.85
C ASP A 616 7.84 7.55 -28.12
N PRO A 617 7.48 8.74 -28.63
CA PRO A 617 8.07 9.24 -29.85
C PRO A 617 9.55 9.59 -29.71
N ALA A 618 10.04 9.93 -28.51
CA ALA A 618 11.45 10.18 -28.27
C ALA A 618 12.26 8.87 -28.40
N VAL A 619 11.77 7.77 -27.84
CA VAL A 619 12.41 6.45 -27.96
C VAL A 619 12.47 6.01 -29.42
N LEU A 620 11.33 6.09 -30.12
CA LEU A 620 11.25 5.73 -31.54
C LEU A 620 12.22 6.55 -32.40
N LEU A 621 12.33 7.85 -32.13
CA LEU A 621 13.25 8.73 -32.87
C LEU A 621 14.72 8.45 -32.55
N ARG A 622 15.08 8.19 -31.30
CA ARG A 622 16.45 7.83 -30.90
C ARG A 622 16.87 6.53 -31.58
N VAL A 623 16.01 5.52 -31.58
CA VAL A 623 16.26 4.25 -32.30
C VAL A 623 16.35 4.48 -33.82
N ALA A 624 15.48 5.30 -34.41
CA ALA A 624 15.57 5.66 -35.82
C ALA A 624 16.93 6.28 -36.19
N ARG A 625 17.47 7.13 -35.32
CA ARG A 625 18.80 7.74 -35.51
C ARG A 625 19.93 6.70 -35.42
N VAL A 626 19.85 5.75 -34.49
CA VAL A 626 20.81 4.62 -34.40
C VAL A 626 20.78 3.79 -35.68
N LEU A 627 19.59 3.41 -36.15
CA LEU A 627 19.41 2.64 -37.39
C LEU A 627 19.95 3.37 -38.63
N LYS A 628 19.85 4.71 -38.66
CA LYS A 628 20.44 5.51 -39.72
C LYS A 628 21.98 5.42 -39.71
N SER A 629 22.61 5.47 -38.54
CA SER A 629 24.07 5.31 -38.40
C SER A 629 24.56 3.91 -38.80
N ASP A 630 23.70 2.89 -38.63
CA ASP A 630 23.94 1.51 -39.08
C ASP A 630 23.66 1.29 -40.58
N GLY A 631 23.14 2.30 -41.30
CA GLY A 631 22.82 2.20 -42.73
C GLY A 631 21.44 1.63 -43.05
N GLN A 632 20.61 1.34 -42.04
CA GLN A 632 19.22 0.86 -42.21
C GLN A 632 18.25 2.02 -42.47
N HIS A 633 18.46 2.76 -43.56
CA HIS A 633 17.75 4.01 -43.87
C HIS A 633 16.22 3.87 -43.95
N GLU A 634 15.71 2.79 -44.55
CA GLU A 634 14.27 2.58 -44.71
C GLU A 634 13.56 2.39 -43.36
N LYS A 635 14.11 1.53 -42.49
CA LYS A 635 13.57 1.32 -41.14
C LYS A 635 13.69 2.58 -40.28
N ALA A 636 14.79 3.33 -40.42
CA ALA A 636 14.95 4.62 -39.76
C ALA A 636 13.84 5.60 -40.16
N ALA A 637 13.54 5.74 -41.46
CA ALA A 637 12.48 6.62 -41.94
C ALA A 637 11.08 6.19 -41.47
N GLN A 638 10.81 4.89 -41.41
CA GLN A 638 9.56 4.33 -40.88
C GLN A 638 9.37 4.66 -39.39
N LEU A 639 10.41 4.45 -38.56
CA LEU A 639 10.35 4.77 -37.13
C LEU A 639 10.26 6.28 -36.88
N ALA A 640 11.00 7.11 -37.62
CA ALA A 640 10.90 8.56 -37.53
C ALA A 640 9.48 9.06 -37.91
N SER A 641 8.87 8.45 -38.93
CA SER A 641 7.48 8.75 -39.33
C SER A 641 6.48 8.36 -38.25
N ARG A 642 6.67 7.20 -37.58
CA ARG A 642 5.86 6.79 -36.43
C ARG A 642 6.01 7.76 -35.26
N ALA A 643 7.23 8.15 -34.91
CA ALA A 643 7.50 9.13 -33.87
C ALA A 643 6.79 10.46 -34.14
N ARG A 644 6.86 10.95 -35.39
CA ARG A 644 6.20 12.21 -35.80
C ARG A 644 4.67 12.16 -35.72
N ARG A 645 4.07 11.01 -36.03
CA ARG A 645 2.61 10.83 -36.03
C ARG A 645 2.06 10.41 -34.67
N SER A 646 2.92 10.23 -33.66
CA SER A 646 2.48 9.83 -32.32
C SER A 646 1.58 10.89 -31.72
N THR A 647 0.48 10.45 -31.12
CA THR A 647 -0.44 11.28 -30.33
C THR A 647 -0.14 11.21 -28.84
N ALA A 648 0.94 10.50 -28.45
CA ALA A 648 1.38 10.43 -27.06
C ALA A 648 1.78 11.81 -26.55
N GLN A 649 1.47 12.08 -25.27
CA GLN A 649 1.85 13.31 -24.59
C GLN A 649 2.78 12.99 -23.40
N PRO A 650 3.86 13.76 -23.21
CA PRO A 650 4.26 14.91 -24.02
C PRO A 650 4.82 14.48 -25.39
N GLY A 651 4.44 15.19 -26.45
CA GLY A 651 4.97 14.95 -27.79
C GLY A 651 6.45 15.34 -27.93
N LEU A 652 7.02 15.14 -29.13
CA LEU A 652 8.42 15.53 -29.40
C LEU A 652 8.64 17.04 -29.12
N PRO A 653 9.68 17.41 -28.37
CA PRO A 653 10.06 18.79 -28.17
C PRO A 653 10.29 19.52 -29.51
N PRO A 654 9.99 20.82 -29.63
CA PRO A 654 10.07 21.54 -30.90
C PRO A 654 11.42 21.44 -31.62
N HIS A 655 12.53 21.42 -30.87
CA HIS A 655 13.88 21.32 -31.41
C HIS A 655 14.22 19.88 -31.87
N VAL A 656 13.69 18.86 -31.20
CA VAL A 656 13.84 17.44 -31.55
C VAL A 656 12.92 17.05 -32.71
N ALA A 657 11.70 17.59 -32.77
CA ALA A 657 10.73 17.34 -33.85
C ALA A 657 11.27 17.73 -35.24
N LYS A 658 12.17 18.73 -35.32
CA LYS A 658 12.87 19.09 -36.57
C LYS A 658 13.70 17.93 -37.12
N VAL A 659 14.35 17.18 -36.23
CA VAL A 659 15.17 15.99 -36.57
C VAL A 659 14.26 14.89 -37.13
N ALA A 660 13.12 14.63 -36.48
CA ALA A 660 12.15 13.66 -36.98
C ALA A 660 11.65 13.99 -38.40
N ASN A 661 11.39 15.27 -38.69
CA ASN A 661 10.99 15.71 -40.02
C ASN A 661 12.07 15.46 -41.08
N GLN A 662 13.34 15.70 -40.76
CA GLN A 662 14.46 15.46 -41.67
C GLN A 662 14.74 13.98 -41.93
N LEU A 663 14.48 13.11 -40.95
CA LEU A 663 14.67 11.66 -41.06
C LEU A 663 13.50 10.93 -41.73
N SER A 664 12.33 11.55 -41.79
CA SER A 664 11.11 10.94 -42.38
C SER A 664 10.96 11.20 -43.87
N LEU A 665 11.81 12.06 -44.44
CA LEU A 665 11.92 12.37 -45.87
C LEU A 665 13.05 11.53 -46.47
#